data_AF-A0A9P1C2S8-F1
#
_entry.id   AF-A0A9P1C2S8-F1
#
_cell.length_a   1.000
_cell.length_b   1.000
_cell.length_c   1.000
_cell.angle_alpha   90.00
_cell.angle_beta   90.00
_cell.angle_gamma   90.00
#
_symmetry.space_group_name_H-M   'P 1'
#
loop_
_entity.id
_entity.type
_entity.pdbx_description
1 polymer ?
#
loop_
_entity_poly.entity_id
_entity_poly.type
_entity_poly.pdbx_seq_one_letter_code
_entity_poly.pdbx_strand_id
1 'polypeptide(L)'
;MATHYTNDSCPFSHRAMFARALRPPTDTKVQYVPYGRQVEFAERLGVKAIQGATKNFEGMTVEELQAMKDEYKKSVNPSGEVPSLKTNSGDIITESEILAEYFDMISQTSTPKLVPSDPVKASHMRLAMKKFNDVVPGLFGLLRNQDPAKDQEWADKINASMQKFRSVLAAEGRFCVGGAVSLADVHCGPFLHRLSVTLAHYRDFQLIQDPRISELLEAVRALPEFQNGNCPDEDIIANYAFVANGSQWGKDGKSFEGRGQSKFPVTLHYFPVRGRGEALRMLLRTAGKEYVDRLYTPEEWSVMKDKMPEGKGVPGVVTRPAGNRGLPVLQLPTGEMIPETADIGRFIAEQNPEAFAPGKTAEANEMAAACNTYPLIFPVCMLASYPEEVTDAILRGELPNTYHGNLADLPPYSDLLKTLQLWESKLDGPFFGGERPHFGEFMLFTVLDSLNETDPATASKVEKLQSWGQRMKKLEAVASYLNSRSPPGVPGAHGKPGSIITKYSQPSLPWLMSYVRLGSLATAQMQGPDLFMEKYAFSWTKHRACLALEQWPNFELCCRRQVSGDWSNANIRRGKGYSVYEGGKNGEQTAGKLSFSKAMDVLREMLRAVSTEEEEQLLSLLGTGEKPGHSPELPMPLSAMLPSPGTFHALIRLALRERRVNEALGLLAYMRRKEMNVFARSLAELAADPKVPPRLAIKFLHEMERIGLPASQHLLHFLVVRLAGLELPEPRGRCAVGFVRRLCRRSRQEEGTAMYFRSGNSGNKVHITGATLARCISMASPDLWPRWGRAVGIWAKRSQEDASVPFRALMKLIGVMQDCRMSRCRVNT
;
A
#
# COMPACT_ATOMS: atom_id res chain seq x y z
N MET A 1 36.41 -7.82 38.10
CA MET A 1 36.06 -6.62 37.32
C MET A 1 34.99 -6.95 36.29
N ALA A 2 33.86 -6.23 36.35
CA ALA A 2 32.77 -6.40 35.41
C ALA A 2 33.19 -5.86 34.04
N THR A 3 32.66 -6.42 32.96
CA THR A 3 33.00 -6.03 31.59
C THR A 3 31.76 -5.57 30.84
N HIS A 4 31.71 -4.28 30.49
CA HIS A 4 30.66 -3.70 29.64
C HIS A 4 31.09 -3.79 28.18
N TYR A 5 30.45 -4.67 27.43
CA TYR A 5 30.62 -4.85 26.00
C TYR A 5 29.74 -3.86 25.25
N THR A 6 30.34 -2.99 24.42
CA THR A 6 29.65 -1.83 23.83
C THR A 6 30.19 -1.45 22.44
N ASN A 7 29.58 -0.44 21.83
CA ASN A 7 29.96 0.12 20.53
C ASN A 7 29.45 1.57 20.38
N ASP A 8 30.32 2.51 20.01
CA ASP A 8 30.00 3.94 19.92
C ASP A 8 29.15 4.33 18.69
N SER A 9 29.17 3.52 17.63
CA SER A 9 28.34 3.72 16.44
C SER A 9 26.86 3.35 16.65
N CYS A 10 26.50 2.66 17.75
CA CYS A 10 25.15 2.14 17.98
C CYS A 10 24.35 2.99 18.99
N PRO A 11 23.13 3.47 18.67
CA PRO A 11 22.33 4.28 19.60
C PRO A 11 21.90 3.51 20.86
N PHE A 12 21.69 2.19 20.75
CA PHE A 12 21.38 1.33 21.90
C PHE A 12 22.58 1.19 22.84
N SER A 13 23.80 1.13 22.29
CA SER A 13 25.01 1.11 23.09
C SER A 13 25.30 2.47 23.73
N HIS A 14 25.09 3.56 23.01
CA HIS A 14 25.16 4.91 23.58
C HIS A 14 24.19 5.08 24.75
N ARG A 15 22.96 4.54 24.69
CA ARG A 15 22.04 4.52 25.85
C ARG A 15 22.69 3.92 27.10
N ALA A 16 23.31 2.74 27.00
CA ALA A 16 23.95 2.08 28.14
C ALA A 16 25.23 2.81 28.60
N MET A 17 26.02 3.36 27.66
CA MET A 17 27.21 4.15 27.97
C MET A 17 26.84 5.45 28.71
N PHE A 18 25.77 6.12 28.28
CA PHE A 18 25.24 7.32 28.92
C PHE A 18 24.70 7.02 30.32
N ALA A 19 23.92 5.93 30.49
CA ALA A 19 23.46 5.48 31.80
C ALA A 19 24.63 5.23 32.76
N ARG A 20 25.66 4.52 32.29
CA ARG A 20 26.87 4.22 33.06
C ARG A 20 27.65 5.48 33.40
N ALA A 21 27.71 6.47 32.51
CA ALA A 21 28.41 7.72 32.78
C ALA A 21 27.68 8.54 33.86
N LEU A 22 26.34 8.58 33.84
CA LEU A 22 25.52 9.22 34.88
C LEU A 22 25.57 8.47 36.22
N ARG A 23 25.64 7.13 36.16
CA ARG A 23 25.60 6.22 37.31
C ARG A 23 26.77 5.24 37.23
N PRO A 24 28.01 5.70 37.47
CA PRO A 24 29.18 4.86 37.32
C PRO A 24 29.20 3.77 38.41
N PRO A 25 29.40 2.49 38.03
CA PRO A 25 29.68 1.42 38.97
C PRO A 25 31.13 1.50 39.47
N THR A 26 31.43 0.86 40.61
CA THR A 26 32.73 0.93 41.29
C THR A 26 33.88 0.23 40.57
N ASP A 27 33.61 -0.77 39.72
CA ASP A 27 34.65 -1.54 39.01
C ASP A 27 34.14 -2.17 37.70
N THR A 28 34.12 -1.40 36.60
CA THR A 28 33.66 -1.88 35.28
C THR A 28 34.57 -1.42 34.15
N LYS A 29 35.21 -2.38 33.47
CA LYS A 29 35.97 -2.13 32.23
C LYS A 29 35.04 -2.07 31.01
N VAL A 30 35.44 -1.31 30.01
CA VAL A 30 34.79 -1.26 28.69
C VAL A 30 35.51 -2.20 27.75
N GLN A 31 34.73 -2.99 26.99
CA GLN A 31 35.23 -3.75 25.85
C GLN A 31 34.42 -3.35 24.62
N TYR A 32 35.08 -2.79 23.61
CA TYR A 32 34.43 -2.52 22.34
C TYR A 32 34.32 -3.81 21.53
N VAL A 33 33.16 -4.05 20.93
CA VAL A 33 32.88 -5.22 20.07
C VAL A 33 32.18 -4.73 18.81
N PRO A 34 32.56 -5.19 17.61
CA PRO A 34 31.88 -4.80 16.38
C PRO A 34 30.40 -5.21 16.45
N TYR A 35 29.47 -4.31 16.16
CA TYR A 35 28.04 -4.63 16.17
C TYR A 35 27.57 -5.14 14.80
N GLY A 36 26.46 -5.90 14.78
CA GLY A 36 25.74 -6.27 13.55
C GLY A 36 26.63 -6.64 12.36
N ARG A 37 26.62 -5.77 11.34
CA ARG A 37 27.31 -5.92 10.04
C ARG A 37 28.67 -5.20 9.96
N GLN A 38 29.22 -4.67 11.05
CA GLN A 38 30.51 -3.95 10.98
C GLN A 38 31.66 -4.84 10.49
N VAL A 39 31.61 -6.16 10.76
CA VAL A 39 32.60 -7.08 10.17
C VAL A 39 32.43 -7.18 8.65
N GLU A 40 31.21 -7.32 8.14
CA GLU A 40 30.90 -7.27 6.70
C GLU A 40 31.37 -5.94 6.06
N PHE A 41 31.26 -4.84 6.80
CA PHE A 41 31.70 -3.52 6.31
C PHE A 41 33.23 -3.45 6.27
N ALA A 42 33.91 -3.98 7.29
CA ALA A 42 35.36 -4.09 7.32
C ALA A 42 35.90 -5.00 6.20
N GLU A 43 35.22 -6.11 5.90
CA GLU A 43 35.55 -7.01 4.78
C GLU A 43 35.52 -6.29 3.43
N ARG A 44 34.48 -5.47 3.19
CA ARG A 44 34.23 -4.85 1.89
C ARG A 44 34.95 -3.52 1.70
N LEU A 45 35.01 -2.72 2.76
CA LEU A 45 35.47 -1.33 2.73
C LEU A 45 36.82 -1.13 3.44
N GLY A 46 37.30 -2.14 4.16
CA GLY A 46 38.46 -2.06 5.04
C GLY A 46 38.09 -1.57 6.45
N VAL A 47 38.90 -1.98 7.44
CA VAL A 47 38.70 -1.64 8.86
C VAL A 47 38.71 -0.13 9.12
N LYS A 48 39.40 0.66 8.30
CA LYS A 48 39.40 2.12 8.41
C LYS A 48 38.11 2.79 7.94
N ALA A 49 37.19 2.07 7.30
CA ALA A 49 35.95 2.63 6.77
C ALA A 49 34.75 2.49 7.73
N ILE A 50 34.87 1.73 8.83
CA ILE A 50 33.80 1.58 9.82
C ILE A 50 33.79 2.76 10.82
N GLN A 51 33.07 3.84 10.49
CA GLN A 51 33.07 5.10 11.26
C GLN A 51 32.49 4.96 12.68
N GLY A 52 32.87 5.86 13.59
CA GLY A 52 32.66 5.73 15.05
C GLY A 52 33.55 4.65 15.67
N ALA A 53 33.59 3.47 15.07
CA ALA A 53 34.33 2.30 15.54
C ALA A 53 35.83 2.29 15.16
N THR A 54 36.26 3.11 14.20
CA THR A 54 37.64 3.12 13.69
C THR A 54 38.69 3.33 14.77
N LYS A 55 38.43 4.21 15.75
CA LYS A 55 39.37 4.46 16.86
C LYS A 55 39.54 3.24 17.77
N ASN A 56 38.45 2.52 18.01
CA ASN A 56 38.47 1.37 18.93
C ASN A 56 39.01 0.09 18.29
N PHE A 57 39.05 0.05 16.95
CA PHE A 57 39.53 -1.09 16.16
C PHE A 57 40.75 -0.74 15.30
N GLU A 58 41.42 0.37 15.61
CA GLU A 58 42.58 0.83 14.85
C GLU A 58 43.69 -0.22 14.89
N GLY A 59 44.25 -0.54 13.71
CA GLY A 59 45.32 -1.52 13.57
C GLY A 59 44.87 -2.99 13.57
N MET A 60 43.59 -3.28 13.80
CA MET A 60 43.06 -4.65 13.73
C MET A 60 42.88 -5.12 12.29
N THR A 61 43.02 -6.43 12.05
CA THR A 61 42.61 -7.08 10.81
C THR A 61 41.13 -7.48 10.83
N VAL A 62 40.58 -7.81 9.66
CA VAL A 62 39.20 -8.30 9.54
C VAL A 62 39.01 -9.62 10.30
N GLU A 63 40.02 -10.50 10.24
CA GLU A 63 40.02 -11.79 10.93
C GLU A 63 40.01 -11.61 12.46
N GLU A 64 40.76 -10.64 12.98
CA GLU A 64 40.76 -10.33 14.41
C GLU A 64 39.41 -9.77 14.88
N LEU A 65 38.76 -8.93 14.07
CA LEU A 65 37.41 -8.43 14.35
C LEU A 65 36.37 -9.56 14.33
N GLN A 66 36.46 -10.46 13.37
CA GLN A 66 35.59 -11.63 13.27
C GLN A 66 35.80 -12.56 14.47
N ALA A 67 37.05 -12.84 14.86
CA ALA A 67 37.37 -13.65 16.03
C ALA A 67 36.84 -13.03 17.32
N MET A 68 37.00 -11.72 17.51
CA MET A 68 36.42 -10.98 18.64
C MET A 68 34.89 -11.12 18.67
N LYS A 69 34.24 -11.02 17.49
CA LYS A 69 32.80 -11.14 17.37
C LYS A 69 32.30 -12.54 17.70
N ASP A 70 32.99 -13.57 17.24
CA ASP A 70 32.64 -14.97 17.48
C ASP A 70 32.84 -15.36 18.94
N GLU A 71 33.94 -14.92 19.56
CA GLU A 71 34.17 -15.15 20.98
C GLU A 71 33.10 -14.44 21.83
N TYR A 72 32.71 -13.22 21.47
CA TYR A 72 31.61 -12.51 22.13
C TYR A 72 30.27 -13.25 22.01
N LYS A 73 29.94 -13.75 20.81
CA LYS A 73 28.72 -14.55 20.60
C LYS A 73 28.71 -15.83 21.43
N LYS A 74 29.87 -16.48 21.52
CA LYS A 74 30.04 -17.75 22.24
C LYS A 74 29.97 -17.57 23.75
N SER A 75 30.62 -16.55 24.29
CA SER A 75 30.88 -16.41 25.73
C SER A 75 30.03 -15.38 26.46
N VAL A 76 29.33 -14.49 25.72
CA VAL A 76 28.57 -13.37 26.30
C VAL A 76 27.15 -13.33 25.79
N ASN A 77 26.92 -12.98 24.52
CA ASN A 77 25.57 -12.79 23.99
C ASN A 77 25.40 -13.51 22.63
N PRO A 78 24.71 -14.66 22.60
CA PRO A 78 24.50 -15.46 21.38
C PRO A 78 23.85 -14.71 20.21
N SER A 79 23.07 -13.66 20.47
CA SER A 79 22.50 -12.81 19.40
C SER A 79 23.58 -12.02 18.65
N GLY A 80 24.73 -11.79 19.30
CA GLY A 80 25.76 -10.87 18.83
C GLY A 80 25.35 -9.41 18.96
N GLU A 81 24.27 -9.07 19.65
CA GLU A 81 23.88 -7.68 19.86
C GLU A 81 24.67 -7.04 21.01
N VAL A 82 24.86 -5.74 20.93
CA VAL A 82 25.48 -4.89 21.96
C VAL A 82 24.49 -3.77 22.29
N PRO A 83 24.42 -3.30 23.55
CA PRO A 83 25.35 -3.55 24.65
C PRO A 83 25.03 -4.81 25.49
N SER A 84 26.04 -5.31 26.20
CA SER A 84 25.91 -6.35 27.25
C SER A 84 26.86 -6.10 28.40
N LEU A 85 26.53 -6.58 29.60
CA LEU A 85 27.44 -6.56 30.75
C LEU A 85 27.68 -7.99 31.25
N LYS A 86 28.95 -8.35 31.43
CA LYS A 86 29.35 -9.51 32.23
C LYS A 86 29.74 -9.02 33.62
N THR A 87 29.02 -9.43 34.65
CA THR A 87 29.26 -9.00 36.04
C THR A 87 30.52 -9.65 36.63
N ASN A 88 30.92 -9.22 37.83
CA ASN A 88 31.98 -9.88 38.61
C ASN A 88 31.67 -11.35 38.95
N SER A 89 30.39 -11.68 39.15
CA SER A 89 29.92 -13.06 39.39
C SER A 89 29.87 -13.91 38.13
N GLY A 90 30.03 -13.31 36.95
CA GLY A 90 29.95 -14.00 35.66
C GLY A 90 28.56 -13.97 35.01
N ASP A 91 27.57 -13.35 35.65
CA ASP A 91 26.22 -13.18 35.10
C ASP A 91 26.23 -12.24 33.89
N ILE A 92 25.35 -12.51 32.92
CA ILE A 92 25.21 -11.70 31.71
C ILE A 92 23.91 -10.90 31.76
N ILE A 93 24.01 -9.60 31.53
CA ILE A 93 22.86 -8.69 31.39
C ILE A 93 22.87 -8.12 29.98
N THR A 94 21.80 -8.39 29.24
CA THR A 94 21.58 -7.91 27.87
C THR A 94 20.43 -6.90 27.85
N GLU A 95 20.12 -6.35 26.67
CA GLU A 95 19.15 -5.27 26.44
C GLU A 95 19.56 -3.92 27.01
N SER A 96 19.69 -2.93 26.13
CA SER A 96 20.18 -1.59 26.51
C SER A 96 19.34 -0.88 27.59
N GLU A 97 18.02 -1.13 27.63
CA GLU A 97 17.13 -0.52 28.63
C GLU A 97 17.28 -1.19 30.01
N ILE A 98 17.38 -2.52 30.04
CA ILE A 98 17.58 -3.30 31.26
C ILE A 98 18.96 -2.99 31.85
N LEU A 99 19.99 -2.95 31.00
CA LEU A 99 21.34 -2.62 31.43
C LEU A 99 21.46 -1.19 31.95
N ALA A 100 20.74 -0.22 31.37
CA ALA A 100 20.71 1.14 31.89
C ALA A 100 20.11 1.23 33.30
N GLU A 101 18.99 0.53 33.55
CA GLU A 101 18.39 0.45 34.88
C GLU A 101 19.32 -0.28 35.87
N TYR A 102 20.00 -1.34 35.41
CA TYR A 102 20.98 -2.06 36.24
C TYR A 102 22.12 -1.13 36.70
N PHE A 103 22.71 -0.32 35.82
CA PHE A 103 23.74 0.66 36.22
C PHE A 103 23.22 1.65 37.27
N ASP A 104 21.98 2.12 37.13
CA ASP A 104 21.36 3.00 38.13
C ASP A 104 21.24 2.32 39.50
N MET A 105 20.84 1.05 39.51
CA MET A 105 20.69 0.23 40.72
C MET A 105 22.01 0.00 41.45
N ILE A 106 23.06 -0.40 40.74
CA ILE A 106 24.33 -0.81 41.36
C ILE A 106 25.28 0.35 41.68
N SER A 107 25.08 1.52 41.07
CA SER A 107 25.95 2.66 41.33
C SER A 107 25.80 3.15 42.78
N GLN A 108 26.94 3.24 43.47
CA GLN A 108 27.06 3.73 44.84
C GLN A 108 27.33 5.24 44.91
N THR A 109 27.30 5.93 43.77
CA THR A 109 27.53 7.37 43.73
C THR A 109 26.36 8.15 44.35
N SER A 110 26.67 9.33 44.88
CA SER A 110 25.70 10.28 45.42
C SER A 110 24.91 11.04 44.35
N THR A 111 25.17 10.78 43.06
CA THR A 111 24.38 11.40 41.98
C THR A 111 22.91 10.96 42.10
N PRO A 112 21.95 11.81 41.70
CA PRO A 112 20.54 11.43 41.72
C PRO A 112 20.29 10.14 40.94
N LYS A 113 19.39 9.30 41.47
CA LYS A 113 18.92 8.08 40.78
C LYS A 113 18.20 8.44 39.49
N LEU A 114 18.42 7.65 38.44
CA LEU A 114 17.74 7.79 37.16
C LEU A 114 16.30 7.27 37.21
N VAL A 115 16.03 6.29 38.08
CA VAL A 115 14.67 5.95 38.50
C VAL A 115 14.28 6.87 39.67
N PRO A 116 13.29 7.77 39.50
CA PRO A 116 12.82 8.62 40.59
C PRO A 116 12.34 7.79 41.79
N SER A 117 12.64 8.23 43.00
CA SER A 117 12.13 7.59 44.24
C SER A 117 10.62 7.76 44.40
N ASP A 118 10.07 8.85 43.86
CA ASP A 118 8.62 9.07 43.79
C ASP A 118 7.98 8.05 42.82
N PRO A 119 7.07 7.18 43.31
CA PRO A 119 6.47 6.12 42.49
C PRO A 119 5.70 6.66 41.27
N VAL A 120 5.09 7.83 41.39
CA VAL A 120 4.31 8.44 40.31
C VAL A 120 5.24 8.90 39.18
N LYS A 121 6.30 9.65 39.50
CA LYS A 121 7.34 10.04 38.54
C LYS A 121 8.03 8.82 37.92
N ALA A 122 8.30 7.78 38.69
CA ALA A 122 8.86 6.52 38.17
C ALA A 122 7.89 5.83 37.17
N SER A 123 6.58 5.92 37.41
CA SER A 123 5.56 5.42 36.47
C SER A 123 5.50 6.25 35.18
N HIS A 124 5.57 7.58 35.28
CA HIS A 124 5.62 8.48 34.13
C HIS A 124 6.89 8.29 33.30
N MET A 125 8.03 8.04 33.94
CA MET A 125 9.29 7.72 33.27
C MET A 125 9.15 6.46 32.40
N ARG A 126 8.62 5.37 32.97
CA ARG A 126 8.39 4.12 32.22
C ARG A 126 7.36 4.30 31.10
N LEU A 127 6.34 5.14 31.31
CA LEU A 127 5.37 5.47 30.28
C LEU A 127 6.02 6.25 29.12
N ALA A 128 6.87 7.23 29.42
CA ALA A 128 7.63 7.99 28.42
C ALA A 128 8.54 7.07 27.58
N MET A 129 9.29 6.17 28.23
CA MET A 129 10.10 5.16 27.53
C MET A 129 9.24 4.29 26.61
N LYS A 130 8.10 3.79 27.10
CA LYS A 130 7.16 2.98 26.33
C LYS A 130 6.61 3.73 25.11
N LYS A 131 6.24 5.01 25.25
CA LYS A 131 5.76 5.82 24.12
C LYS A 131 6.87 6.14 23.13
N PHE A 132 8.09 6.36 23.60
CA PHE A 132 9.23 6.57 22.72
C PHE A 132 9.57 5.33 21.88
N ASN A 133 9.36 4.11 22.41
CA ASN A 133 9.52 2.88 21.65
C ASN A 133 8.59 2.80 20.41
N ASP A 134 7.44 3.48 20.43
CA ASP A 134 6.55 3.56 19.26
C ASP A 134 7.11 4.48 18.15
N VAL A 135 8.03 5.40 18.49
CA VAL A 135 8.63 6.39 17.57
C VAL A 135 9.73 5.74 16.73
N VAL A 136 10.61 4.96 17.36
CA VAL A 136 11.83 4.40 16.75
C VAL A 136 11.58 3.67 15.41
N PRO A 137 10.54 2.82 15.25
CA PRO A 137 10.27 2.15 13.98
C PRO A 137 9.92 3.12 12.84
N GLY A 138 9.29 4.26 13.14
CA GLY A 138 9.00 5.30 12.16
C GLY A 138 10.28 5.97 11.65
N LEU A 139 11.18 6.32 12.56
CA LEU A 139 12.44 7.00 12.23
C LEU A 139 13.32 6.15 11.30
N PHE A 140 13.56 4.89 11.67
CA PHE A 140 14.30 3.96 10.80
C PHE A 140 13.52 3.58 9.53
N GLY A 141 12.18 3.64 9.59
CA GLY A 141 11.32 3.41 8.44
C GLY A 141 11.52 4.47 7.36
N LEU A 142 11.43 5.76 7.72
CA LEU A 142 11.69 6.88 6.82
C LEU A 142 13.14 6.86 6.30
N LEU A 143 14.11 6.64 7.19
CA LEU A 143 15.51 6.60 6.79
C LEU A 143 15.78 5.47 5.79
N ARG A 144 15.18 4.29 5.96
CA ARG A 144 15.33 3.17 5.02
C ARG A 144 14.47 3.31 3.76
N ASN A 145 13.49 4.20 3.74
CA ASN A 145 12.54 4.30 2.65
C ASN A 145 13.24 4.66 1.32
N GLN A 146 12.99 3.86 0.28
CA GLN A 146 13.54 4.06 -1.06
C GLN A 146 12.53 4.65 -2.04
N ASP A 147 11.27 4.81 -1.62
CA ASP A 147 10.16 5.28 -2.45
C ASP A 147 9.66 6.65 -1.94
N PRO A 148 10.05 7.78 -2.56
CA PRO A 148 9.65 9.13 -2.12
C PRO A 148 8.14 9.30 -1.93
N ALA A 149 7.30 8.56 -2.66
CA ALA A 149 5.85 8.64 -2.54
C ALA A 149 5.33 8.21 -1.16
N LYS A 150 6.13 7.47 -0.39
CA LYS A 150 5.81 7.01 0.97
C LYS A 150 6.39 7.90 2.08
N ASP A 151 7.16 8.93 1.75
CA ASP A 151 7.79 9.78 2.76
C ASP A 151 6.76 10.46 3.64
N GLN A 152 5.66 10.97 3.06
CA GLN A 152 4.59 11.59 3.83
C GLN A 152 3.90 10.58 4.77
N GLU A 153 3.69 9.33 4.33
CA GLU A 153 3.12 8.28 5.20
C GLU A 153 4.03 8.03 6.42
N TRP A 154 5.34 7.98 6.19
CA TRP A 154 6.31 7.82 7.27
C TRP A 154 6.37 9.05 8.18
N ALA A 155 6.35 10.26 7.63
CA ALA A 155 6.30 11.48 8.41
C ALA A 155 5.03 11.55 9.27
N ASP A 156 3.86 11.22 8.73
CA ASP A 156 2.61 11.16 9.48
C ASP A 156 2.70 10.16 10.64
N LYS A 157 3.33 9.00 10.41
CA LYS A 157 3.56 7.99 11.44
C LYS A 157 4.53 8.47 12.53
N ILE A 158 5.62 9.15 12.15
CA ILE A 158 6.58 9.74 13.07
C ILE A 158 5.90 10.82 13.90
N ASN A 159 5.20 11.76 13.26
CA ASN A 159 4.51 12.85 13.92
C ASN A 159 3.44 12.33 14.91
N ALA A 160 2.64 11.35 14.51
CA ALA A 160 1.62 10.76 15.37
C ALA A 160 2.20 10.03 16.59
N SER A 161 3.35 9.36 16.45
CA SER A 161 4.03 8.69 17.57
C SER A 161 4.77 9.69 18.45
N MET A 162 5.42 10.70 17.86
CA MET A 162 6.10 11.78 18.56
C MET A 162 5.13 12.61 19.39
N GLN A 163 3.92 12.88 18.88
CA GLN A 163 2.87 13.57 19.65
C GLN A 163 2.44 12.76 20.89
N LYS A 164 2.33 11.43 20.78
CA LYS A 164 2.02 10.55 21.92
C LYS A 164 3.16 10.49 22.94
N PHE A 165 4.40 10.60 22.49
CA PHE A 165 5.56 10.75 23.37
C PHE A 165 5.52 12.11 24.07
N ARG A 166 5.32 13.19 23.33
CA ARG A 166 5.17 14.56 23.82
C ARG A 166 4.07 14.68 24.88
N SER A 167 2.94 14.00 24.71
CA SER A 167 1.79 14.09 25.62
C SER A 167 2.03 13.44 26.98
N VAL A 168 3.07 12.63 27.13
CA VAL A 168 3.42 11.98 28.41
C VAL A 168 4.66 12.59 29.07
N LEU A 169 5.29 13.59 28.44
CA LEU A 169 6.37 14.37 29.04
C LEU A 169 5.81 15.33 30.09
N ALA A 170 6.62 15.63 31.11
CA ALA A 170 6.33 16.70 32.04
C ALA A 170 6.16 18.03 31.28
N ALA A 171 5.06 18.73 31.57
CA ALA A 171 4.72 20.01 30.94
C ALA A 171 5.83 21.06 31.18
N GLU A 172 6.42 21.04 32.37
CA GLU A 172 7.52 21.90 32.79
C GLU A 172 8.74 21.07 33.19
N GLY A 173 9.92 21.71 33.16
CA GLY A 173 11.20 21.09 33.52
C GLY A 173 12.07 20.73 32.31
N ARG A 174 13.36 20.57 32.57
CA ARG A 174 14.40 20.39 31.54
C ARG A 174 14.40 18.99 30.91
N PHE A 175 13.89 17.98 31.62
CA PHE A 175 13.99 16.56 31.29
C PHE A 175 12.61 15.89 31.24
N CYS A 176 12.52 14.66 30.74
CA CYS A 176 11.28 13.95 30.41
C CYS A 176 10.24 13.97 31.53
N VAL A 177 10.68 13.82 32.79
CA VAL A 177 9.80 13.73 33.97
C VAL A 177 10.05 14.83 35.01
N GLY A 178 10.60 15.98 34.57
CA GLY A 178 10.73 17.18 35.39
C GLY A 178 12.13 17.81 35.32
N GLY A 179 12.64 18.26 36.46
CA GLY A 179 13.90 19.03 36.53
C GLY A 179 15.20 18.21 36.55
N ALA A 180 15.12 16.89 36.75
CA ALA A 180 16.28 15.99 36.86
C ALA A 180 16.28 14.92 35.76
N VAL A 181 17.48 14.50 35.35
CA VAL A 181 17.69 13.43 34.37
C VAL A 181 17.12 12.12 34.90
N SER A 182 16.47 11.36 34.03
CA SER A 182 15.87 10.07 34.33
C SER A 182 16.23 9.01 33.28
N LEU A 183 15.85 7.75 33.50
CA LEU A 183 16.02 6.72 32.46
C LEU A 183 15.24 7.05 31.18
N ALA A 184 14.17 7.85 31.23
CA ALA A 184 13.46 8.26 30.03
C ALA A 184 14.34 9.14 29.11
N ASP A 185 15.12 10.04 29.69
CA ASP A 185 16.07 10.91 28.97
C ASP A 185 17.21 10.10 28.35
N VAL A 186 17.76 9.17 29.14
CA VAL A 186 18.77 8.20 28.70
C VAL A 186 18.25 7.34 27.55
N HIS A 187 16.97 6.96 27.63
CA HIS A 187 16.32 6.09 26.66
C HIS A 187 16.11 6.75 25.30
N CYS A 188 15.67 8.01 25.28
CA CYS A 188 15.32 8.74 24.05
C CYS A 188 16.44 9.59 23.46
N GLY A 189 17.29 10.21 24.29
CA GLY A 189 18.32 11.17 23.86
C GLY A 189 19.22 10.68 22.73
N PRO A 190 19.85 9.49 22.84
CA PRO A 190 20.73 8.95 21.80
C PRO A 190 20.06 8.77 20.43
N PHE A 191 18.75 8.49 20.41
CA PHE A 191 17.98 8.29 19.17
C PHE A 191 17.52 9.63 18.59
N LEU A 192 17.01 10.53 19.44
CA LEU A 192 16.60 11.87 19.02
C LEU A 192 17.78 12.63 18.37
N HIS A 193 18.97 12.61 19.01
CA HIS A 193 20.15 13.25 18.45
C HIS A 193 20.55 12.64 17.10
N ARG A 194 20.88 11.34 17.06
CA ARG A 194 21.40 10.70 15.84
C ARG A 194 20.41 10.72 14.67
N LEU A 195 19.12 10.49 14.95
CA LEU A 195 18.12 10.45 13.89
C LEU A 195 17.66 11.84 13.45
N SER A 196 17.82 12.89 14.27
CA SER A 196 17.67 14.26 13.78
C SER A 196 18.76 14.61 12.75
N VAL A 197 20.02 14.27 13.02
CA VAL A 197 21.15 14.51 12.12
C VAL A 197 20.99 13.72 10.81
N THR A 198 20.72 12.42 10.91
CA THR A 198 20.65 11.54 9.71
C THR A 198 19.41 11.79 8.86
N LEU A 199 18.24 12.06 9.46
CA LEU A 199 17.03 12.36 8.68
C LEU A 199 17.13 13.73 8.01
N ALA A 200 17.72 14.73 8.65
CA ALA A 200 18.00 16.02 8.02
C ALA A 200 18.96 15.83 6.82
N HIS A 201 20.04 15.06 6.99
CA HIS A 201 21.02 14.86 5.93
C HIS A 201 20.49 14.03 4.74
N TYR A 202 19.86 12.89 5.01
CA TYR A 202 19.47 11.94 3.96
C TYR A 202 18.09 12.18 3.38
N ARG A 203 17.20 12.84 4.13
CA ARG A 203 15.80 13.00 3.75
C ARG A 203 15.34 14.46 3.77
N ASP A 204 16.18 15.41 4.15
CA ASP A 204 15.79 16.81 4.40
C ASP A 204 14.57 16.91 5.33
N PHE A 205 14.46 15.95 6.26
CA PHE A 205 13.33 15.84 7.17
C PHE A 205 13.72 16.35 8.55
N GLN A 206 13.12 17.48 8.94
CA GLN A 206 13.30 18.07 10.25
C GLN A 206 12.49 17.30 11.29
N LEU A 207 13.15 16.40 12.02
CA LEU A 207 12.52 15.56 13.04
C LEU A 207 11.99 16.34 14.24
N ILE A 208 12.76 17.33 14.69
CA ILE A 208 12.50 18.06 15.94
C ILE A 208 11.78 19.37 15.60
N GLN A 209 10.45 19.34 15.71
CA GLN A 209 9.59 20.49 15.44
C GLN A 209 8.89 21.01 16.71
N ASP A 210 8.68 20.13 17.70
CA ASP A 210 8.04 20.48 18.96
C ASP A 210 9.04 21.18 19.90
N PRO A 211 8.74 22.40 20.40
CA PRO A 211 9.65 23.17 21.24
C PRO A 211 10.11 22.44 22.51
N ARG A 212 9.22 21.67 23.16
CA ARG A 212 9.55 20.96 24.40
C ARG A 212 10.50 19.79 24.14
N ILE A 213 10.36 19.12 23.00
CA ILE A 213 11.29 18.07 22.57
C ILE A 213 12.64 18.68 22.14
N SER A 214 12.62 19.87 21.52
CA SER A 214 13.85 20.62 21.21
C SER A 214 14.61 20.98 22.50
N GLU A 215 13.93 21.61 23.47
CA GLU A 215 14.51 21.95 24.78
C GLU A 215 15.04 20.71 25.53
N LEU A 216 14.29 19.60 25.48
CA LEU A 216 14.72 18.32 26.05
C LEU A 216 16.04 17.85 25.43
N LEU A 217 16.11 17.83 24.10
CA LEU A 217 17.28 17.34 23.39
C LEU A 217 18.50 18.22 23.67
N GLU A 218 18.34 19.54 23.67
CA GLU A 218 19.41 20.47 24.01
C GLU A 218 19.87 20.29 25.46
N ALA A 219 18.94 20.12 26.40
CA ALA A 219 19.27 19.84 27.80
C ALA A 219 20.05 18.53 27.97
N VAL A 220 19.69 17.48 27.24
CA VAL A 220 20.38 16.19 27.26
C VAL A 220 21.77 16.29 26.61
N ARG A 221 21.89 16.95 25.45
CA ARG A 221 23.17 17.10 24.74
C ARG A 221 24.20 17.93 25.51
N ALA A 222 23.72 18.86 26.35
CA ALA A 222 24.56 19.68 27.21
C ALA A 222 25.21 18.91 28.37
N LEU A 223 24.76 17.67 28.66
CA LEU A 223 25.35 16.85 29.72
C LEU A 223 26.72 16.29 29.27
N PRO A 224 27.80 16.46 30.06
CA PRO A 224 29.09 15.85 29.76
C PRO A 224 29.00 14.32 29.61
N GLU A 225 28.14 13.68 30.40
CA GLU A 225 27.90 12.24 30.39
C GLU A 225 27.31 11.75 29.07
N PHE A 226 26.53 12.59 28.38
CA PHE A 226 26.00 12.28 27.05
C PHE A 226 27.10 12.20 25.99
N GLN A 227 28.28 12.77 26.22
CA GLN A 227 29.40 12.61 25.29
C GLN A 227 30.00 11.19 25.35
N ASN A 228 29.67 10.40 26.37
CA ASN A 228 30.13 9.00 26.49
C ASN A 228 29.39 8.09 25.53
N GLY A 229 29.99 7.87 24.35
CA GLY A 229 29.38 7.12 23.26
C GLY A 229 28.67 8.01 22.24
N ASN A 230 28.84 9.33 22.31
CA ASN A 230 28.51 10.22 21.21
C ASN A 230 29.63 10.24 20.18
N CYS A 231 29.30 10.47 18.91
CA CYS A 231 30.27 10.66 17.84
C CYS A 231 29.96 11.96 17.07
N PRO A 232 30.95 12.56 16.38
CA PRO A 232 30.73 13.69 15.49
C PRO A 232 29.59 13.43 14.49
N ASP A 233 28.88 14.48 14.07
CA ASP A 233 27.75 14.37 13.14
C ASP A 233 28.15 13.71 11.81
N GLU A 234 29.36 13.96 11.32
CA GLU A 234 29.92 13.30 10.13
C GLU A 234 30.02 11.78 10.29
N ASP A 235 30.49 11.31 11.45
CA ASP A 235 30.55 9.89 11.78
C ASP A 235 29.15 9.30 11.93
N ILE A 236 28.22 10.03 12.53
CA ILE A 236 26.81 9.62 12.62
C ILE A 236 26.23 9.45 11.21
N ILE A 237 26.45 10.41 10.31
CA ILE A 237 25.94 10.35 8.94
C ILE A 237 26.48 9.11 8.22
N ALA A 238 27.80 8.93 8.19
CA ALA A 238 28.42 7.81 7.50
C ALA A 238 27.97 6.45 8.05
N ASN A 239 27.83 6.32 9.37
CA ASN A 239 27.34 5.09 10.02
C ASN A 239 25.95 4.66 9.53
N TYR A 240 25.11 5.62 9.14
CA TYR A 240 23.74 5.36 8.70
C TYR A 240 23.58 5.35 7.17
N ALA A 241 24.65 5.58 6.41
CA ALA A 241 24.64 5.58 4.95
C ALA A 241 24.07 4.28 4.36
N PHE A 242 24.44 3.12 4.90
CA PHE A 242 23.91 1.84 4.47
C PHE A 242 22.38 1.74 4.67
N VAL A 243 21.88 2.22 5.82
CA VAL A 243 20.44 2.22 6.11
C VAL A 243 19.71 3.17 5.17
N ALA A 244 20.26 4.38 4.95
CA ALA A 244 19.71 5.38 4.05
C ALA A 244 19.57 4.89 2.60
N ASN A 245 20.49 4.03 2.17
CA ASN A 245 20.49 3.36 0.87
C ASN A 245 19.80 2.00 0.91
N GLY A 246 18.71 1.89 1.67
CA GLY A 246 17.83 0.72 1.61
C GLY A 246 18.42 -0.55 2.23
N SER A 247 19.56 -0.44 2.91
CA SER A 247 20.31 -1.58 3.44
C SER A 247 20.78 -2.54 2.34
N GLN A 248 21.24 -1.98 1.20
CA GLN A 248 21.71 -2.73 0.03
C GLN A 248 23.11 -2.30 -0.39
N TRP A 249 23.90 -3.29 -0.82
CA TRP A 249 25.19 -3.06 -1.47
C TRP A 249 24.99 -2.88 -2.96
N GLY A 250 25.81 -2.02 -3.55
CA GLY A 250 25.92 -1.91 -5.00
C GLY A 250 26.57 -3.13 -5.63
N LYS A 251 26.47 -3.22 -6.96
CA LYS A 251 27.02 -4.34 -7.74
C LYS A 251 28.53 -4.52 -7.57
N ASP A 252 29.26 -3.44 -7.25
CA ASP A 252 30.70 -3.46 -6.98
C ASP A 252 31.06 -4.09 -5.62
N GLY A 253 30.07 -4.32 -4.75
CA GLY A 253 30.25 -4.79 -3.39
C GLY A 253 30.96 -3.80 -2.45
N LYS A 254 31.23 -2.57 -2.91
CA LYS A 254 32.03 -1.53 -2.24
C LYS A 254 31.33 -0.17 -2.13
N SER A 255 30.19 0.01 -2.79
CA SER A 255 29.32 1.18 -2.65
C SER A 255 27.92 0.76 -2.18
N PHE A 256 27.11 1.72 -1.80
CA PHE A 256 25.69 1.49 -1.49
C PHE A 256 24.83 1.92 -2.68
N GLU A 257 23.95 1.03 -3.13
CA GLU A 257 22.92 1.35 -4.14
C GLU A 257 21.61 1.69 -3.42
N GLY A 258 20.97 2.77 -3.82
CA GLY A 258 19.71 3.22 -3.23
C GLY A 258 19.42 4.68 -3.50
N ARG A 259 18.47 5.22 -2.75
CA ARG A 259 17.97 6.59 -2.87
C ARG A 259 19.01 7.66 -2.48
N GLY A 260 20.03 7.30 -1.69
CA GLY A 260 21.03 8.27 -1.22
C GLY A 260 20.41 9.42 -0.42
N GLN A 261 20.96 10.61 -0.62
CA GLN A 261 20.38 11.87 -0.16
C GLN A 261 19.24 12.29 -1.09
N SER A 262 18.14 12.76 -0.51
CA SER A 262 16.97 13.24 -1.23
C SER A 262 16.29 14.33 -0.44
N LYS A 263 15.58 15.23 -1.13
CA LYS A 263 14.77 16.26 -0.48
C LYS A 263 13.44 15.66 -0.01
N PHE A 264 12.91 16.17 1.10
CA PHE A 264 11.57 15.81 1.55
C PHE A 264 10.57 16.55 0.65
N PRO A 265 9.69 15.84 -0.07
CA PRO A 265 8.76 16.48 -0.98
C PRO A 265 7.70 17.28 -0.21
N VAL A 266 7.21 18.37 -0.80
CA VAL A 266 5.97 19.01 -0.31
C VAL A 266 4.77 18.10 -0.61
N THR A 267 3.74 18.12 0.22
CA THR A 267 2.53 17.33 -0.02
C THR A 267 1.39 18.22 -0.53
N LEU A 268 0.86 17.91 -1.71
CA LEU A 268 -0.33 18.56 -2.25
C LEU A 268 -1.57 17.74 -1.89
N HIS A 269 -2.39 18.30 -1.01
CA HIS A 269 -3.67 17.72 -0.60
C HIS A 269 -4.75 18.09 -1.62
N TYR A 270 -5.37 17.09 -2.25
CA TYR A 270 -6.40 17.34 -3.26
C TYR A 270 -7.38 16.17 -3.43
N PHE A 271 -8.34 16.34 -4.35
CA PHE A 271 -9.17 15.24 -4.83
C PHE A 271 -8.54 14.60 -6.07
N PRO A 272 -8.86 13.33 -6.39
CA PRO A 272 -8.46 12.68 -7.64
C PRO A 272 -9.29 13.21 -8.83
N VAL A 273 -9.35 14.53 -9.02
CA VAL A 273 -10.09 15.22 -10.09
C VAL A 273 -9.18 16.20 -10.83
N ARG A 274 -9.44 16.41 -12.11
CA ARG A 274 -8.90 17.59 -12.82
C ARG A 274 -9.54 18.85 -12.26
N GLY A 275 -8.75 19.92 -12.16
CA GLY A 275 -9.19 21.12 -11.48
C GLY A 275 -8.06 21.99 -10.97
N ARG A 276 -8.35 22.74 -9.90
CA ARG A 276 -7.43 23.71 -9.29
C ARG A 276 -6.07 23.12 -8.91
N GLY A 277 -6.01 21.83 -8.58
CA GLY A 277 -4.76 21.15 -8.25
C GLY A 277 -3.80 21.01 -9.44
N GLU A 278 -4.28 21.03 -10.69
CA GLU A 278 -3.41 20.87 -11.86
C GLU A 278 -2.46 22.06 -12.04
N ALA A 279 -2.98 23.28 -11.88
CA ALA A 279 -2.18 24.49 -11.94
C ALA A 279 -1.01 24.42 -10.93
N LEU A 280 -1.28 23.95 -9.70
CA LEU A 280 -0.27 23.81 -8.66
C LEU A 280 0.78 22.75 -8.98
N ARG A 281 0.39 21.62 -9.59
CA ARG A 281 1.35 20.59 -10.03
C ARG A 281 2.28 21.11 -11.12
N MET A 282 1.76 21.89 -12.06
CA MET A 282 2.58 22.54 -13.08
C MET A 282 3.52 23.58 -12.47
N LEU A 283 3.03 24.41 -11.53
CA LEU A 283 3.86 25.38 -10.79
C LEU A 283 5.01 24.70 -10.03
N LEU A 284 4.73 23.61 -9.31
CA LEU A 284 5.75 22.86 -8.57
C LEU A 284 6.82 22.29 -9.50
N ARG A 285 6.43 21.78 -10.67
CA ARG A 285 7.39 21.31 -11.69
C ARG A 285 8.20 22.45 -12.29
N THR A 286 7.58 23.60 -12.58
CA THR A 286 8.30 24.78 -13.07
C THR A 286 9.32 25.27 -12.04
N ALA A 287 9.00 25.19 -10.75
CA ALA A 287 9.90 25.51 -9.65
C ALA A 287 10.94 24.41 -9.34
N GLY A 288 10.96 23.30 -10.08
CA GLY A 288 11.86 22.17 -9.80
C GLY A 288 11.64 21.52 -8.43
N LYS A 289 10.43 21.60 -7.86
CA LYS A 289 10.09 21.03 -6.56
C LYS A 289 9.44 19.66 -6.70
N GLU A 290 10.02 18.68 -6.02
CA GLU A 290 9.40 17.37 -5.83
C GLU A 290 8.18 17.51 -4.91
N TYR A 291 7.10 16.80 -5.24
CA TYR A 291 5.88 16.81 -4.46
C TYR A 291 5.19 15.44 -4.45
N VAL A 292 4.40 15.20 -3.41
CA VAL A 292 3.55 14.02 -3.24
C VAL A 292 2.08 14.44 -3.28
N ASP A 293 1.26 13.70 -4.02
CA ASP A 293 -0.20 13.92 -4.04
C ASP A 293 -0.87 13.13 -2.90
N ARG A 294 -1.47 13.83 -1.93
CA ARG A 294 -2.38 13.22 -0.94
C ARG A 294 -3.81 13.38 -1.43
N LEU A 295 -4.29 12.37 -2.15
CA LEU A 295 -5.62 12.34 -2.73
C LEU A 295 -6.65 11.76 -1.76
N TYR A 296 -7.80 12.43 -1.61
CA TYR A 296 -8.88 12.02 -0.71
C TYR A 296 -10.07 11.39 -1.45
N THR A 297 -10.63 10.32 -0.88
CA THR A 297 -12.01 9.92 -1.21
C THR A 297 -13.03 10.83 -0.50
N PRO A 298 -14.31 10.86 -0.93
CA PRO A 298 -15.36 11.61 -0.21
C PRO A 298 -15.47 11.22 1.28
N GLU A 299 -15.28 9.94 1.61
CA GLU A 299 -15.32 9.42 2.98
C GLU A 299 -14.11 9.84 3.80
N GLU A 300 -12.91 9.86 3.21
CA GLU A 300 -11.72 10.35 3.91
C GLU A 300 -11.80 11.86 4.13
N TRP A 301 -12.33 12.59 3.14
CA TRP A 301 -12.47 14.04 3.23
C TRP A 301 -13.40 14.49 4.34
N SER A 302 -14.51 13.77 4.60
CA SER A 302 -15.43 14.11 5.70
C SER A 302 -14.76 14.05 7.08
N VAL A 303 -13.71 13.23 7.23
CA VAL A 303 -12.90 13.14 8.46
C VAL A 303 -11.76 14.15 8.48
N MET A 304 -11.21 14.49 7.31
CA MET A 304 -10.00 15.31 7.20
C MET A 304 -10.28 16.80 7.06
N LYS A 305 -11.47 17.21 6.61
CA LYS A 305 -11.84 18.61 6.40
C LYS A 305 -11.57 19.48 7.62
N ASP A 306 -11.95 19.01 8.81
CA ASP A 306 -11.79 19.77 10.06
C ASP A 306 -10.33 19.94 10.49
N LYS A 307 -9.41 19.16 9.90
CA LYS A 307 -7.96 19.26 10.14
C LYS A 307 -7.26 20.19 9.16
N MET A 308 -7.90 20.59 8.08
CA MET A 308 -7.32 21.52 7.11
C MET A 308 -7.38 22.95 7.63
N PRO A 309 -6.39 23.80 7.34
CA PRO A 309 -6.40 25.20 7.76
C PRO A 309 -7.58 25.96 7.15
N GLU A 310 -8.01 27.03 7.82
CA GLU A 310 -9.05 27.92 7.32
C GLU A 310 -8.53 28.78 6.18
N GLY A 311 -9.25 28.79 5.07
CA GLY A 311 -9.00 29.70 3.95
C GLY A 311 -9.45 31.12 4.28
N LYS A 312 -8.74 32.10 3.73
CA LYS A 312 -9.11 33.52 3.83
C LYS A 312 -10.38 33.87 3.04
N GLY A 313 -10.80 33.00 2.12
CA GLY A 313 -11.91 33.27 1.21
C GLY A 313 -11.59 34.37 0.21
N VAL A 314 -12.61 34.78 -0.55
CA VAL A 314 -12.53 35.93 -1.46
C VAL A 314 -13.66 36.89 -1.10
N PRO A 315 -13.36 38.15 -0.69
CA PRO A 315 -14.40 39.13 -0.36
C PRO A 315 -15.42 39.29 -1.48
N GLY A 316 -16.71 39.26 -1.13
CA GLY A 316 -17.81 39.40 -2.09
C GLY A 316 -18.13 38.15 -2.93
N VAL A 317 -17.42 37.03 -2.75
CA VAL A 317 -17.68 35.79 -3.50
C VAL A 317 -18.38 34.77 -2.59
N VAL A 318 -19.70 34.63 -2.78
CA VAL A 318 -20.57 33.79 -1.95
C VAL A 318 -20.11 32.32 -1.88
N THR A 319 -19.53 31.80 -2.97
CA THR A 319 -19.04 30.42 -3.03
C THR A 319 -17.70 30.19 -2.31
N ARG A 320 -17.05 31.25 -1.81
CA ARG A 320 -15.75 31.19 -1.13
C ARG A 320 -15.71 32.13 0.09
N PRO A 321 -16.53 31.87 1.11
CA PRO A 321 -16.50 32.66 2.34
C PRO A 321 -15.17 32.42 3.09
N ALA A 322 -14.77 33.42 3.88
CA ALA A 322 -13.69 33.27 4.85
C ALA A 322 -14.01 32.15 5.86
N GLY A 323 -12.99 31.43 6.33
CA GLY A 323 -13.16 30.31 7.27
C GLY A 323 -13.42 28.96 6.60
N ASN A 324 -13.56 28.91 5.27
CA ASN A 324 -13.78 27.64 4.59
C ASN A 324 -12.52 26.76 4.59
N ARG A 325 -12.66 25.49 5.00
CA ARG A 325 -11.59 24.49 5.01
C ARG A 325 -11.65 23.67 3.72
N GLY A 326 -11.26 24.30 2.62
CA GLY A 326 -11.33 23.73 1.26
C GLY A 326 -9.98 23.20 0.76
N LEU A 327 -10.03 22.33 -0.25
CA LEU A 327 -8.86 21.92 -1.03
C LEU A 327 -8.70 22.82 -2.27
N PRO A 328 -7.47 23.02 -2.80
CA PRO A 328 -6.21 22.40 -2.40
C PRO A 328 -5.56 23.01 -1.16
N VAL A 329 -4.68 22.23 -0.52
CA VAL A 329 -3.77 22.66 0.56
C VAL A 329 -2.37 22.15 0.25
N LEU A 330 -1.34 22.99 0.38
CA LEU A 330 0.06 22.59 0.29
C LEU A 330 0.61 22.40 1.70
N GLN A 331 1.14 21.21 2.00
CA GLN A 331 1.83 20.92 3.26
C GLN A 331 3.33 20.93 3.02
N LEU A 332 4.06 21.74 3.80
CA LEU A 332 5.52 21.83 3.77
C LEU A 332 6.15 20.67 4.57
N PRO A 333 7.44 20.37 4.38
CA PRO A 333 8.17 19.37 5.19
C PRO A 333 8.12 19.65 6.70
N THR A 334 7.97 20.93 7.08
CA THR A 334 7.80 21.39 8.46
C THR A 334 6.43 21.04 9.06
N GLY A 335 5.51 20.51 8.25
CA GLY A 335 4.12 20.27 8.65
C GLY A 335 3.20 21.49 8.52
N GLU A 336 3.75 22.67 8.23
CA GLU A 336 2.95 23.88 7.93
C GLU A 336 2.04 23.64 6.73
N MET A 337 0.79 24.11 6.81
CA MET A 337 -0.22 23.94 5.77
C MET A 337 -0.68 25.29 5.22
N ILE A 338 -0.58 25.46 3.91
CA ILE A 338 -0.95 26.66 3.17
C ILE A 338 -2.25 26.37 2.39
N PRO A 339 -3.40 26.94 2.76
CA PRO A 339 -4.64 26.81 2.00
C PRO A 339 -4.68 27.78 0.81
N GLU A 340 -5.69 27.58 -0.04
CA GLU A 340 -6.07 28.43 -1.17
C GLU A 340 -5.13 28.40 -2.38
N THR A 341 -5.70 28.10 -3.56
CA THR A 341 -4.94 27.91 -4.80
C THR A 341 -4.08 29.12 -5.19
N ALA A 342 -4.58 30.35 -4.99
CA ALA A 342 -3.84 31.56 -5.33
C ALA A 342 -2.68 31.81 -4.34
N ASP A 343 -2.91 31.62 -3.03
CA ASP A 343 -1.88 31.79 -2.00
C ASP A 343 -0.78 30.72 -2.15
N ILE A 344 -1.15 29.47 -2.44
CA ILE A 344 -0.18 28.41 -2.73
C ILE A 344 0.64 28.76 -3.98
N GLY A 345 -0.01 29.21 -5.06
CA GLY A 345 0.68 29.60 -6.29
C GLY A 345 1.66 30.74 -6.08
N ARG A 346 1.26 31.77 -5.31
CA ARG A 346 2.13 32.88 -4.91
C ARG A 346 3.31 32.39 -4.07
N PHE A 347 3.07 31.57 -3.05
CA PHE A 347 4.12 31.01 -2.21
C PHE A 347 5.16 30.25 -3.05
N ILE A 348 4.72 29.37 -3.96
CA ILE A 348 5.65 28.64 -4.85
C ILE A 348 6.50 29.61 -5.67
N ALA A 349 5.90 30.69 -6.19
CA ALA A 349 6.63 31.68 -6.98
C ALA A 349 7.62 32.51 -6.15
N GLU A 350 7.22 32.96 -4.96
CA GLU A 350 8.07 33.75 -4.05
C GLU A 350 9.27 32.95 -3.54
N GLN A 351 9.12 31.64 -3.34
CA GLN A 351 10.22 30.76 -2.94
C GLN A 351 11.16 30.38 -4.09
N ASN A 352 10.81 30.69 -5.34
CA ASN A 352 11.58 30.32 -6.54
C ASN A 352 11.54 31.45 -7.59
N PRO A 353 12.02 32.66 -7.24
CA PRO A 353 11.90 33.84 -8.08
C PRO A 353 12.58 33.70 -9.45
N GLU A 354 13.59 32.83 -9.57
CA GLU A 354 14.28 32.51 -10.82
C GLU A 354 13.42 31.72 -11.81
N ALA A 355 12.40 31.01 -11.33
CA ALA A 355 11.55 30.14 -12.14
C ALA A 355 10.38 30.88 -12.82
N PHE A 356 10.04 32.09 -12.35
CA PHE A 356 8.87 32.84 -12.79
C PHE A 356 9.23 34.28 -13.19
N ALA A 357 8.31 34.96 -13.88
CA ALA A 357 8.52 36.36 -14.27
C ALA A 357 8.62 37.32 -13.06
N PRO A 358 9.66 38.18 -13.00
CA PRO A 358 9.77 39.20 -11.96
C PRO A 358 8.78 40.36 -12.20
N GLY A 359 8.38 41.05 -11.14
CA GLY A 359 7.70 42.36 -11.23
C GLY A 359 6.22 42.37 -11.63
N LYS A 360 5.56 41.21 -11.75
CA LYS A 360 4.15 41.08 -12.17
C LYS A 360 3.22 40.47 -11.10
N THR A 361 3.62 40.53 -9.82
CA THR A 361 2.90 39.87 -8.71
C THR A 361 1.45 40.33 -8.56
N ALA A 362 1.15 41.62 -8.76
CA ALA A 362 -0.22 42.14 -8.65
C ALA A 362 -1.15 41.54 -9.72
N GLU A 363 -0.72 41.58 -10.98
CA GLU A 363 -1.44 41.00 -12.12
C GLU A 363 -1.60 39.48 -11.96
N ALA A 364 -0.54 38.79 -11.51
CA ALA A 364 -0.59 37.35 -11.26
C ALA A 364 -1.62 36.97 -10.17
N ASN A 365 -1.73 37.77 -9.11
CA ASN A 365 -2.74 37.57 -8.07
C ASN A 365 -4.16 37.84 -8.59
N GLU A 366 -4.36 38.92 -9.36
CA GLU A 366 -5.65 39.24 -9.99
C GLU A 366 -6.11 38.09 -10.89
N MET A 367 -5.22 37.61 -11.76
CA MET A 367 -5.50 36.49 -12.66
C MET A 367 -5.80 35.19 -11.90
N ALA A 368 -5.00 34.87 -10.89
CA ALA A 368 -5.21 33.68 -10.07
C ALA A 368 -6.55 33.75 -9.32
N ALA A 369 -6.92 34.91 -8.78
CA ALA A 369 -8.21 35.11 -8.12
C ALA A 369 -9.36 34.92 -9.11
N ALA A 370 -9.30 35.59 -10.26
CA ALA A 370 -10.33 35.53 -11.29
C ALA A 370 -10.56 34.11 -11.81
N CYS A 371 -9.48 33.35 -12.09
CA CYS A 371 -9.56 31.97 -12.58
C CYS A 371 -10.14 30.99 -11.54
N ASN A 372 -10.14 31.34 -10.26
CA ASN A 372 -10.71 30.53 -9.19
C ASN A 372 -12.15 30.94 -8.81
N THR A 373 -12.76 31.87 -9.56
CA THR A 373 -14.12 32.37 -9.36
C THR A 373 -14.93 32.32 -10.65
N TYR A 374 -16.25 32.43 -10.55
CA TYR A 374 -17.11 32.55 -11.74
C TYR A 374 -16.95 33.94 -12.38
N PRO A 375 -16.98 34.05 -13.72
CA PRO A 375 -17.32 32.99 -14.67
C PRO A 375 -16.14 32.10 -15.11
N LEU A 376 -14.87 32.50 -14.91
CA LEU A 376 -13.72 31.76 -15.46
C LEU A 376 -13.58 30.32 -14.96
N ILE A 377 -14.06 29.98 -13.76
CA ILE A 377 -14.00 28.61 -13.25
C ILE A 377 -15.04 27.66 -13.89
N PHE A 378 -16.02 28.17 -14.65
CA PHE A 378 -17.08 27.34 -15.27
C PHE A 378 -16.53 26.14 -16.04
N PRO A 379 -15.58 26.29 -16.99
CA PRO A 379 -15.08 25.18 -17.79
C PRO A 379 -14.46 24.08 -16.94
N VAL A 380 -13.73 24.47 -15.88
CA VAL A 380 -13.10 23.54 -14.95
C VAL A 380 -14.15 22.73 -14.17
N CYS A 381 -15.22 23.39 -13.69
CA CYS A 381 -16.30 22.72 -12.97
C CYS A 381 -17.14 21.82 -13.89
N MET A 382 -17.46 22.27 -15.09
CA MET A 382 -18.19 21.50 -16.11
C MET A 382 -17.43 20.24 -16.49
N LEU A 383 -16.11 20.35 -16.68
CA LEU A 383 -15.28 19.23 -17.06
C LEU A 383 -15.22 18.14 -15.98
N ALA A 384 -14.95 18.52 -14.73
CA ALA A 384 -14.53 17.58 -13.70
C ALA A 384 -15.53 17.36 -12.55
N SER A 385 -16.56 18.21 -12.41
CA SER A 385 -17.47 18.18 -11.25
C SER A 385 -18.94 18.05 -11.61
N TYR A 386 -19.40 18.69 -12.68
CA TYR A 386 -20.82 18.71 -13.02
C TYR A 386 -21.21 17.53 -13.90
N PRO A 387 -22.39 16.93 -13.67
CA PRO A 387 -22.95 15.97 -14.60
C PRO A 387 -23.07 16.54 -16.01
N GLU A 388 -23.03 15.67 -17.01
CA GLU A 388 -23.18 16.05 -18.42
C GLU A 388 -24.47 16.84 -18.66
N GLU A 389 -25.59 16.39 -18.11
CA GLU A 389 -26.90 17.03 -18.31
C GLU A 389 -26.93 18.45 -17.74
N VAL A 390 -26.22 18.66 -16.63
CA VAL A 390 -26.05 19.97 -16.01
C VAL A 390 -25.18 20.87 -16.88
N THR A 391 -24.11 20.33 -17.47
CA THR A 391 -23.26 21.10 -18.38
C THR A 391 -24.04 21.50 -19.64
N ASP A 392 -24.76 20.56 -20.26
CA ASP A 392 -25.56 20.84 -21.46
C ASP A 392 -26.64 21.89 -21.19
N ALA A 393 -27.28 21.84 -20.02
CA ALA A 393 -28.22 22.85 -19.57
C ALA A 393 -27.57 24.24 -19.46
N ILE A 394 -26.39 24.34 -18.84
CA ILE A 394 -25.63 25.60 -18.74
C ILE A 394 -25.29 26.14 -20.14
N LEU A 395 -24.85 25.28 -21.06
CA LEU A 395 -24.51 25.67 -22.44
C LEU A 395 -25.72 26.17 -23.23
N ARG A 396 -26.94 25.70 -22.90
CA ARG A 396 -28.20 26.24 -23.44
C ARG A 396 -28.68 27.53 -22.75
N GLY A 397 -27.96 28.01 -21.73
CA GLY A 397 -28.34 29.19 -20.94
C GLY A 397 -29.33 28.92 -19.82
N GLU A 398 -29.55 27.65 -19.45
CA GLU A 398 -30.39 27.27 -18.31
C GLU A 398 -29.61 27.46 -16.99
N LEU A 399 -30.34 27.54 -15.87
CA LEU A 399 -29.80 27.77 -14.52
C LEU A 399 -30.05 26.57 -13.59
N PRO A 400 -29.46 25.39 -13.84
CA PRO A 400 -29.66 24.22 -12.97
C PRO A 400 -29.04 24.38 -11.57
N ASN A 401 -29.52 23.59 -10.61
CA ASN A 401 -28.85 23.44 -9.31
C ASN A 401 -27.56 22.63 -9.47
N THR A 402 -26.48 23.07 -8.80
CA THR A 402 -25.17 22.42 -8.90
C THR A 402 -24.60 22.04 -7.54
N TYR A 403 -23.53 21.24 -7.55
CA TYR A 403 -22.74 20.94 -6.36
C TYR A 403 -22.14 22.18 -5.67
N HIS A 404 -22.01 23.31 -6.36
CA HIS A 404 -21.44 24.55 -5.81
C HIS A 404 -22.49 25.60 -5.45
N GLY A 405 -23.78 25.24 -5.52
CA GLY A 405 -24.90 26.13 -5.21
C GLY A 405 -25.86 26.31 -6.39
N ASN A 406 -26.82 27.21 -6.20
CA ASN A 406 -27.77 27.59 -7.24
C ASN A 406 -27.06 28.51 -8.26
N LEU A 407 -27.13 28.18 -9.54
CA LEU A 407 -26.52 29.01 -10.59
C LEU A 407 -27.21 30.35 -10.75
N ALA A 408 -28.47 30.49 -10.32
CA ALA A 408 -29.16 31.77 -10.32
C ALA A 408 -28.46 32.83 -9.44
N ASP A 409 -27.64 32.40 -8.47
CA ASP A 409 -26.88 33.28 -7.57
C ASP A 409 -25.47 33.63 -8.11
N LEU A 410 -25.12 33.16 -9.31
CA LEU A 410 -23.80 33.29 -9.91
C LEU A 410 -23.84 34.13 -11.20
N PRO A 411 -22.70 34.71 -11.63
CA PRO A 411 -22.61 35.34 -12.94
C PRO A 411 -23.02 34.37 -14.06
N PRO A 412 -23.75 34.84 -15.09
CA PRO A 412 -24.21 33.97 -16.17
C PRO A 412 -23.03 33.44 -16.99
N TYR A 413 -23.15 32.22 -17.50
CA TYR A 413 -22.11 31.59 -18.32
C TYR A 413 -21.73 32.44 -19.55
N SER A 414 -22.66 33.21 -20.09
CA SER A 414 -22.42 34.15 -21.21
C SER A 414 -21.35 35.20 -20.93
N ASP A 415 -21.05 35.52 -19.67
CA ASP A 415 -20.00 36.47 -19.30
C ASP A 415 -18.59 35.86 -19.35
N LEU A 416 -18.48 34.54 -19.51
CA LEU A 416 -17.19 33.85 -19.68
C LEU A 416 -16.40 34.42 -20.85
N LEU A 417 -17.02 34.53 -22.03
CA LEU A 417 -16.37 35.01 -23.24
C LEU A 417 -15.85 36.44 -23.07
N LYS A 418 -16.69 37.33 -22.49
CA LYS A 418 -16.30 38.73 -22.23
C LYS A 418 -15.08 38.81 -21.30
N THR A 419 -15.06 37.96 -20.27
CA THR A 419 -13.96 37.92 -19.30
C THR A 419 -12.68 37.39 -19.93
N LEU A 420 -12.77 36.37 -20.79
CA LEU A 420 -11.61 35.85 -21.54
C LEU A 420 -11.09 36.90 -22.53
N GLN A 421 -11.96 37.60 -23.25
CA GLN A 421 -11.57 38.67 -24.19
C GLN A 421 -10.91 39.86 -23.45
N LEU A 422 -11.33 40.15 -22.22
CA LEU A 422 -10.65 41.15 -21.39
C LEU A 422 -9.21 40.72 -21.08
N TRP A 423 -8.98 39.47 -20.66
CA TRP A 423 -7.61 38.95 -20.46
C TRP A 423 -6.82 38.90 -21.76
N GLU A 424 -7.46 38.50 -22.86
CA GLU A 424 -6.86 38.49 -24.18
C GLU A 424 -6.35 39.87 -24.61
N SER A 425 -7.08 40.93 -24.27
CA SER A 425 -6.68 42.31 -24.56
C SER A 425 -5.45 42.77 -23.78
N LYS A 426 -5.19 42.16 -22.61
CA LYS A 426 -4.02 42.43 -21.76
C LYS A 426 -2.77 41.66 -22.19
N LEU A 427 -2.89 40.67 -23.07
CA LEU A 427 -1.75 39.87 -23.54
C LEU A 427 -0.92 40.65 -24.57
N ASP A 428 0.24 41.16 -24.15
CA ASP A 428 1.13 42.03 -24.92
C ASP A 428 2.48 41.37 -25.31
N GLY A 429 2.76 40.15 -24.82
CA GLY A 429 4.00 39.41 -25.08
C GLY A 429 3.79 37.90 -25.31
N PRO A 430 4.89 37.11 -25.29
CA PRO A 430 4.76 35.65 -25.40
C PRO A 430 4.00 35.07 -24.19
N PHE A 431 4.15 35.66 -23.01
CA PHE A 431 3.42 35.37 -21.78
C PHE A 431 2.93 36.67 -21.13
N PHE A 432 1.97 36.60 -20.20
CA PHE A 432 1.55 37.78 -19.42
C PHE A 432 2.67 38.30 -18.51
N GLY A 433 3.56 37.40 -18.06
CA GLY A 433 4.82 37.75 -17.40
C GLY A 433 5.92 38.32 -18.30
N GLY A 434 5.69 38.50 -19.61
CA GLY A 434 6.72 38.90 -20.58
C GLY A 434 7.41 37.67 -21.18
N GLU A 435 8.72 37.53 -20.99
CA GLU A 435 9.54 36.43 -21.54
C GLU A 435 9.25 35.05 -20.92
N ARG A 436 8.70 35.03 -19.71
CA ARG A 436 8.33 33.81 -18.96
C ARG A 436 6.96 34.00 -18.33
N PRO A 437 6.22 32.93 -18.00
CA PRO A 437 4.94 33.08 -17.33
C PRO A 437 5.10 33.49 -15.86
N HIS A 438 4.15 34.27 -15.35
CA HIS A 438 3.93 34.44 -13.91
C HIS A 438 2.96 33.37 -13.37
N PHE A 439 2.88 33.17 -12.06
CA PHE A 439 2.12 32.02 -11.52
C PHE A 439 0.62 31.98 -11.88
N GLY A 440 -0.04 33.13 -12.04
CA GLY A 440 -1.46 33.20 -12.40
C GLY A 440 -1.80 32.59 -13.76
N GLU A 441 -0.83 32.55 -14.68
CA GLU A 441 -0.98 32.02 -16.03
C GLU A 441 -1.25 30.51 -16.03
N PHE A 442 -0.74 29.79 -15.04
CA PHE A 442 -0.99 28.35 -14.91
C PHE A 442 -2.46 28.06 -14.57
N MET A 443 -3.12 28.94 -13.81
CA MET A 443 -4.56 28.83 -13.54
C MET A 443 -5.38 29.18 -14.78
N LEU A 444 -5.04 30.28 -15.48
CA LEU A 444 -5.70 30.64 -16.73
C LEU A 444 -5.54 29.55 -17.79
N PHE A 445 -4.39 28.89 -17.80
CA PHE A 445 -4.12 27.79 -18.72
C PHE A 445 -5.04 26.60 -18.44
N THR A 446 -5.27 26.25 -17.16
CA THR A 446 -6.25 25.19 -16.82
C THR A 446 -7.68 25.54 -17.20
N VAL A 447 -8.06 26.82 -17.15
CA VAL A 447 -9.37 27.30 -17.62
C VAL A 447 -9.49 27.10 -19.12
N LEU A 448 -8.50 27.57 -19.90
CA LEU A 448 -8.49 27.47 -21.35
C LEU A 448 -8.42 26.01 -21.83
N ASP A 449 -7.60 25.18 -21.19
CA ASP A 449 -7.48 23.76 -21.51
C ASP A 449 -8.79 23.01 -21.22
N SER A 450 -9.49 23.36 -20.13
CA SER A 450 -10.82 22.79 -19.85
C SER A 450 -11.89 23.28 -20.82
N LEU A 451 -11.84 24.56 -21.20
CA LEU A 451 -12.77 25.16 -22.15
C LEU A 451 -12.69 24.51 -23.53
N ASN A 452 -11.48 24.17 -23.98
CA ASN A 452 -11.27 23.44 -25.22
C ASN A 452 -11.95 22.06 -25.22
N GLU A 453 -12.20 21.45 -24.05
CA GLU A 453 -12.89 20.17 -23.92
C GLU A 453 -14.41 20.35 -23.72
N THR A 454 -14.85 21.40 -23.03
CA THR A 454 -16.27 21.58 -22.66
C THR A 454 -17.07 22.44 -23.63
N ASP A 455 -16.47 23.47 -24.24
CA ASP A 455 -17.12 24.39 -25.18
C ASP A 455 -16.11 24.92 -26.21
N PRO A 456 -15.74 24.09 -27.21
CA PRO A 456 -14.80 24.46 -28.27
C PRO A 456 -15.26 25.68 -29.10
N ALA A 457 -16.58 25.91 -29.18
CA ALA A 457 -17.15 27.01 -29.96
C ALA A 457 -16.92 28.37 -29.29
N THR A 458 -16.93 28.43 -27.95
CA THR A 458 -16.47 29.63 -27.23
C THR A 458 -14.95 29.72 -27.22
N ALA A 459 -14.25 28.59 -27.09
CA ALA A 459 -12.78 28.55 -27.06
C ALA A 459 -12.14 29.12 -28.34
N SER A 460 -12.76 28.91 -29.51
CA SER A 460 -12.26 29.39 -30.80
C SER A 460 -12.36 30.92 -30.98
N LYS A 461 -13.10 31.62 -30.12
CA LYS A 461 -13.32 33.08 -30.20
C LYS A 461 -12.23 33.91 -29.49
N VAL A 462 -11.22 33.26 -28.91
CA VAL A 462 -10.10 33.88 -28.19
C VAL A 462 -8.76 33.41 -28.76
N GLU A 463 -8.47 33.82 -30.01
CA GLU A 463 -7.35 33.33 -30.83
C GLU A 463 -5.95 33.62 -30.25
N LYS A 464 -5.73 34.79 -29.63
CA LYS A 464 -4.45 35.12 -28.99
C LYS A 464 -4.26 34.27 -27.74
N LEU A 465 -5.33 34.04 -26.96
CA LEU A 465 -5.26 33.12 -25.82
C LEU A 465 -5.02 31.68 -26.27
N GLN A 466 -5.62 31.22 -27.37
CA GLN A 466 -5.29 29.91 -27.93
C GLN A 466 -3.81 29.80 -28.31
N SER A 467 -3.28 30.82 -28.97
CA SER A 467 -1.86 30.89 -29.34
C SER A 467 -0.94 30.89 -28.12
N TRP A 468 -1.29 31.65 -27.07
CA TRP A 468 -0.60 31.63 -25.77
C TRP A 468 -0.70 30.26 -25.08
N GLY A 469 -1.87 29.62 -25.10
CA GLY A 469 -2.07 28.28 -24.55
C GLY A 469 -1.15 27.25 -25.21
N GLN A 470 -0.92 27.35 -26.52
CA GLN A 470 0.07 26.50 -27.21
C GLN A 470 1.51 26.76 -26.77
N ARG A 471 1.85 28.01 -26.41
CA ARG A 471 3.17 28.32 -25.83
C ARG A 471 3.30 27.75 -24.42
N MET A 472 2.28 27.90 -23.58
CA MET A 472 2.22 27.26 -22.26
C MET A 472 2.42 25.74 -22.36
N LYS A 473 1.76 25.05 -23.31
CA LYS A 473 1.92 23.60 -23.56
C LYS A 473 3.34 23.18 -23.90
N LYS A 474 4.15 24.07 -24.48
CA LYS A 474 5.54 23.81 -24.88
C LYS A 474 6.57 24.04 -23.77
N LEU A 475 6.18 24.68 -22.66
CA LEU A 475 7.07 24.81 -21.50
C LEU A 475 7.38 23.41 -20.96
N GLU A 476 8.66 23.12 -20.71
CA GLU A 476 9.13 21.78 -20.33
C GLU A 476 8.34 21.19 -19.15
N ALA A 477 8.16 21.98 -18.09
CA ALA A 477 7.41 21.56 -16.90
C ALA A 477 5.92 21.28 -17.17
N VAL A 478 5.28 22.08 -18.03
CA VAL A 478 3.87 21.92 -18.43
C VAL A 478 3.72 20.70 -19.33
N ALA A 479 4.56 20.58 -20.35
CA ALA A 479 4.60 19.43 -21.25
C ALA A 479 4.83 18.12 -20.47
N SER A 480 5.80 18.13 -19.54
CA SER A 480 6.07 17.01 -18.63
C SER A 480 4.83 16.63 -17.80
N TYR A 481 4.13 17.62 -17.24
CA TYR A 481 2.89 17.37 -16.51
C TYR A 481 1.82 16.77 -17.41
N LEU A 482 1.52 17.37 -18.55
CA LEU A 482 0.51 16.92 -19.50
C LEU A 482 0.80 15.52 -20.07
N ASN A 483 2.06 15.16 -20.26
CA ASN A 483 2.45 13.81 -20.68
C ASN A 483 2.24 12.76 -19.58
N SER A 484 2.45 13.15 -18.31
CA SER A 484 2.19 12.28 -17.15
C SER A 484 0.74 12.29 -16.68
N ARG A 485 -0.06 13.26 -17.17
CA ARG A 485 -1.47 13.40 -16.87
C ARG A 485 -2.20 12.21 -17.46
N SER A 486 -3.00 11.53 -16.65
CA SER A 486 -3.81 10.43 -17.17
C SER A 486 -4.81 10.98 -18.20
N PRO A 487 -4.99 10.32 -19.35
CA PRO A 487 -5.91 10.79 -20.36
C PRO A 487 -7.35 10.83 -19.81
N PRO A 488 -8.22 11.70 -20.36
CA PRO A 488 -9.65 11.67 -20.07
C PRO A 488 -10.18 10.23 -20.14
N GLY A 489 -10.96 9.81 -19.14
CA GLY A 489 -11.62 8.51 -19.16
C GLY A 489 -10.92 7.30 -18.52
N VAL A 490 -9.76 7.44 -17.88
CA VAL A 490 -9.20 6.29 -17.13
C VAL A 490 -10.05 5.99 -15.88
N PRO A 491 -10.52 4.74 -15.66
CA PRO A 491 -11.35 4.40 -14.50
C PRO A 491 -10.67 4.74 -13.17
N GLY A 492 -11.34 5.54 -12.34
CA GLY A 492 -10.89 5.87 -10.97
C GLY A 492 -9.98 7.09 -10.84
N ALA A 493 -9.71 7.82 -11.93
CA ALA A 493 -8.96 9.07 -11.86
C ALA A 493 -9.60 10.13 -12.75
N HIS A 494 -9.87 11.31 -12.16
CA HIS A 494 -9.98 12.62 -12.80
C HIS A 494 -11.34 13.29 -12.95
N GLY A 495 -12.40 12.81 -12.32
CA GLY A 495 -13.65 13.58 -12.24
C GLY A 495 -14.64 12.99 -11.25
N LYS A 496 -15.62 13.80 -10.83
CA LYS A 496 -16.77 13.28 -10.09
C LYS A 496 -17.59 12.35 -10.98
N PRO A 497 -18.24 11.31 -10.42
CA PRO A 497 -19.10 10.42 -11.20
C PRO A 497 -20.13 11.21 -12.05
N GLY A 498 -20.18 10.93 -13.35
CA GLY A 498 -21.10 11.56 -14.30
C GLY A 498 -20.58 12.84 -14.96
N SER A 499 -19.38 13.32 -14.61
CA SER A 499 -18.79 14.51 -15.25
C SER A 499 -18.28 14.27 -16.67
N ILE A 500 -18.15 15.34 -17.46
CA ILE A 500 -17.73 15.27 -18.87
C ILE A 500 -16.42 14.50 -19.05
N ILE A 501 -15.45 14.70 -18.16
CA ILE A 501 -14.17 14.00 -18.26
C ILE A 501 -14.29 12.48 -18.08
N THR A 502 -15.36 12.00 -17.45
CA THR A 502 -15.67 10.56 -17.33
C THR A 502 -16.33 9.99 -18.59
N LYS A 503 -16.80 10.84 -19.51
CA LYS A 503 -17.40 10.47 -20.82
C LYS A 503 -16.36 9.90 -21.79
N TYR A 504 -15.10 10.30 -21.67
CA TYR A 504 -13.99 9.79 -22.50
C TYR A 504 -13.42 8.45 -22.02
N SER A 505 -14.12 7.68 -21.17
CA SER A 505 -13.64 6.39 -20.63
C SER A 505 -13.63 5.23 -21.62
N GLN A 506 -13.07 5.48 -22.79
CA GLN A 506 -12.53 4.49 -23.70
C GLN A 506 -11.02 4.76 -23.84
N PRO A 507 -10.14 3.79 -23.62
CA PRO A 507 -8.71 4.02 -23.77
C PRO A 507 -8.42 4.36 -25.23
N SER A 508 -7.95 5.58 -25.51
CA SER A 508 -7.34 5.88 -26.80
C SER A 508 -6.08 5.00 -26.94
N LEU A 509 -6.00 4.19 -28.01
CA LEU A 509 -4.87 3.33 -28.36
C LEU A 509 -3.45 3.97 -28.23
N PRO A 510 -3.25 5.30 -28.46
CA PRO A 510 -1.92 5.90 -28.32
C PRO A 510 -1.32 5.84 -26.91
N TRP A 511 -2.16 5.80 -25.85
CA TRP A 511 -1.69 5.72 -24.46
C TRP A 511 -1.26 4.30 -24.08
N LEU A 512 -1.95 3.27 -24.58
CA LEU A 512 -1.53 1.87 -24.40
C LEU A 512 -0.15 1.62 -25.02
N MET A 513 0.11 2.23 -26.19
CA MET A 513 1.38 2.09 -26.90
C MET A 513 2.55 2.85 -26.23
N SER A 514 2.27 3.97 -25.54
CA SER A 514 3.30 4.71 -24.77
C SER A 514 3.58 4.08 -23.40
N TYR A 515 2.57 3.49 -22.75
CA TYR A 515 2.75 2.70 -21.53
C TYR A 515 3.54 1.40 -21.79
N VAL A 516 3.35 0.78 -22.96
CA VAL A 516 4.14 -0.37 -23.41
C VAL A 516 5.56 0.04 -23.84
N ARG A 517 5.76 1.22 -24.47
CA ARG A 517 7.10 1.70 -24.88
C ARG A 517 8.01 2.13 -23.72
N LEU A 518 7.48 2.66 -22.62
CA LEU A 518 8.29 2.99 -21.44
C LEU A 518 8.68 1.75 -20.62
N GLY A 519 7.97 0.63 -20.79
CA GLY A 519 8.34 -0.68 -20.26
C GLY A 519 9.32 -1.47 -21.13
N SER A 520 9.69 -0.96 -22.32
CA SER A 520 10.49 -1.71 -23.30
C SER A 520 11.53 -0.87 -24.04
N LEU A 521 12.25 0.01 -23.33
CA LEU A 521 13.62 0.37 -23.71
C LEU A 521 14.57 -0.82 -23.43
N ALA A 522 14.29 -1.93 -24.09
CA ALA A 522 15.24 -2.98 -24.45
C ALA A 522 14.71 -3.61 -25.75
N THR A 523 15.39 -3.26 -26.85
CA THR A 523 15.43 -3.91 -28.19
C THR A 523 14.27 -3.74 -29.20
N ALA A 524 14.59 -2.98 -30.26
CA ALA A 524 14.41 -3.21 -31.71
C ALA A 524 13.10 -2.85 -32.49
N GLN A 525 13.33 -1.92 -33.44
CA GLN A 525 12.75 -1.55 -34.76
C GLN A 525 11.53 -2.23 -35.42
N MET A 526 10.75 -1.36 -36.14
CA MET A 526 10.06 -1.47 -37.46
C MET A 526 8.61 -0.92 -37.40
N GLN A 527 8.29 0.28 -37.93
CA GLN A 527 7.88 0.70 -39.30
C GLN A 527 6.42 0.39 -39.73
N GLY A 528 5.65 1.46 -40.01
CA GLY A 528 4.68 1.52 -41.14
C GLY A 528 3.17 1.47 -40.82
N PRO A 529 2.30 2.26 -41.51
CA PRO A 529 0.94 2.63 -41.05
C PRO A 529 -0.22 2.08 -41.93
N ASP A 530 -1.47 2.35 -41.51
CA ASP A 530 -2.65 2.73 -42.34
C ASP A 530 -4.02 2.01 -42.13
N LEU A 531 -5.05 2.88 -42.03
CA LEU A 531 -6.40 2.85 -42.63
C LEU A 531 -7.65 2.30 -41.89
N PHE A 532 -8.68 3.16 -41.97
CA PHE A 532 -10.16 2.98 -41.91
C PHE A 532 -10.80 2.65 -40.56
N MET A 533 -11.67 3.47 -39.93
CA MET A 533 -12.83 4.32 -40.30
C MET A 533 -14.08 3.76 -39.60
N GLU A 534 -14.74 4.66 -38.87
CA GLU A 534 -16.20 4.82 -38.75
C GLU A 534 -17.12 3.59 -38.84
N LYS A 535 -17.75 3.25 -37.71
CA LYS A 535 -19.20 3.40 -37.46
C LYS A 535 -19.55 2.66 -36.16
N TYR A 536 -20.72 3.00 -35.59
CA TYR A 536 -21.43 2.36 -34.48
C TYR A 536 -21.24 3.00 -33.09
N ALA A 537 -22.24 3.83 -32.75
CA ALA A 537 -22.53 4.38 -31.44
C ALA A 537 -23.20 3.33 -30.53
N PHE A 538 -22.87 3.29 -29.23
CA PHE A 538 -23.60 2.48 -28.24
C PHE A 538 -23.69 3.16 -26.85
N SER A 539 -24.89 3.16 -26.27
CA SER A 539 -25.24 3.69 -24.93
C SER A 539 -24.83 2.75 -23.81
N TRP A 540 -24.36 3.26 -22.66
CA TRP A 540 -24.00 2.41 -21.51
C TRP A 540 -24.40 2.96 -20.13
N THR A 541 -25.43 2.35 -19.54
CA THR A 541 -25.64 2.29 -18.08
C THR A 541 -24.83 1.16 -17.44
N LYS A 542 -24.27 1.43 -16.25
CA LYS A 542 -23.53 0.52 -15.35
C LYS A 542 -23.89 -0.98 -15.47
N HIS A 543 -22.86 -1.81 -15.66
CA HIS A 543 -22.89 -3.28 -15.47
C HIS A 543 -23.98 -4.02 -16.28
N ARG A 544 -23.92 -3.90 -17.61
CA ARG A 544 -24.58 -4.83 -18.52
C ARG A 544 -23.56 -5.28 -19.56
N ALA A 545 -22.92 -6.44 -19.44
CA ALA A 545 -22.47 -7.09 -20.67
C ALA A 545 -23.73 -7.53 -21.44
N CYS A 546 -24.40 -6.58 -22.08
CA CYS A 546 -25.44 -6.82 -23.07
C CYS A 546 -24.81 -6.43 -24.41
N LEU A 547 -24.20 -7.42 -25.07
CA LEU A 547 -24.12 -7.38 -26.51
C LEU A 547 -25.55 -7.56 -27.01
N ALA A 548 -26.24 -6.46 -27.31
CA ALA A 548 -27.40 -6.53 -28.20
C ALA A 548 -26.87 -6.80 -29.61
N LEU A 549 -26.56 -8.06 -29.89
CA LEU A 549 -26.49 -8.57 -31.25
C LEU A 549 -27.94 -8.79 -31.66
N GLU A 550 -28.49 -7.89 -32.47
CA GLU A 550 -29.88 -7.93 -32.99
C GLU A 550 -30.22 -9.22 -33.78
N GLN A 551 -29.32 -10.19 -33.89
CA GLN A 551 -29.54 -11.45 -34.61
C GLN A 551 -29.76 -12.69 -33.72
N TRP A 552 -29.68 -12.61 -32.39
CA TRP A 552 -29.79 -13.81 -31.52
C TRP A 552 -30.84 -13.60 -30.41
N PRO A 553 -32.13 -13.89 -30.65
CA PRO A 553 -33.21 -13.35 -29.81
C PRO A 553 -33.42 -14.01 -28.43
N ASN A 554 -32.60 -14.97 -27.96
CA ASN A 554 -33.05 -15.84 -26.85
C ASN A 554 -32.05 -16.25 -25.74
N PHE A 555 -30.77 -15.85 -25.71
CA PHE A 555 -29.88 -16.30 -24.61
C PHE A 555 -28.79 -15.29 -24.20
N GLU A 556 -28.89 -14.71 -22.99
CA GLU A 556 -27.85 -13.86 -22.36
C GLU A 556 -27.25 -14.54 -21.12
N LEU A 557 -25.90 -14.55 -21.00
CA LEU A 557 -25.18 -14.98 -19.80
C LEU A 557 -24.75 -13.77 -18.96
N CYS A 558 -25.66 -13.24 -18.15
CA CYS A 558 -25.42 -12.00 -17.41
C CYS A 558 -24.71 -12.26 -16.06
N CYS A 559 -23.56 -11.62 -15.81
CA CYS A 559 -22.81 -11.73 -14.56
C CYS A 559 -22.99 -10.49 -13.68
N ARG A 560 -23.73 -10.60 -12.56
CA ARG A 560 -23.90 -9.49 -11.59
C ARG A 560 -23.18 -9.76 -10.27
N ARG A 561 -22.64 -8.69 -9.68
CA ARG A 561 -22.17 -8.65 -8.29
C ARG A 561 -23.37 -8.40 -7.38
N GLN A 562 -23.91 -9.43 -6.75
CA GLN A 562 -25.06 -9.25 -5.87
C GLN A 562 -24.64 -8.64 -4.52
N VAL A 563 -25.25 -7.52 -4.16
CA VAL A 563 -25.35 -7.03 -2.77
C VAL A 563 -26.83 -7.21 -2.42
N SER A 564 -27.22 -8.34 -1.83
CA SER A 564 -28.60 -8.53 -1.37
C SER A 564 -28.72 -8.09 0.08
N GLY A 565 -29.68 -7.20 0.34
CA GLY A 565 -30.18 -6.85 1.65
C GLY A 565 -31.62 -6.35 1.52
N ASP A 566 -32.57 -7.18 1.94
CA ASP A 566 -33.91 -6.72 2.31
C ASP A 566 -33.79 -5.95 3.62
N TRP A 567 -34.32 -4.73 3.65
CA TRP A 567 -34.17 -3.74 4.72
C TRP A 567 -35.10 -3.97 5.92
N SER A 568 -35.33 -5.22 6.33
CA SER A 568 -36.21 -5.52 7.48
C SER A 568 -35.67 -6.54 8.48
N ASN A 569 -34.47 -7.10 8.29
CA ASN A 569 -33.87 -7.99 9.29
C ASN A 569 -32.36 -7.77 9.44
N ALA A 570 -31.98 -7.13 10.55
CA ALA A 570 -30.61 -6.88 10.95
C ALA A 570 -29.91 -8.19 11.40
N ASN A 571 -29.60 -9.12 10.49
CA ASN A 571 -28.62 -10.21 10.70
C ASN A 571 -28.31 -11.05 9.44
N ILE A 572 -28.06 -10.44 8.27
CA ILE A 572 -27.63 -11.17 7.04
C ILE A 572 -26.28 -10.68 6.50
N ARG A 573 -25.51 -11.63 5.97
CA ARG A 573 -24.04 -11.69 5.81
C ARG A 573 -23.51 -10.97 4.55
N ARG A 574 -22.34 -10.32 4.69
CA ARG A 574 -21.50 -9.87 3.55
C ARG A 574 -20.85 -11.07 2.84
N GLY A 575 -21.46 -11.59 1.79
CA GLY A 575 -20.83 -12.48 0.81
C GLY A 575 -20.67 -11.77 -0.53
N LYS A 576 -19.44 -11.49 -0.98
CA LYS A 576 -19.18 -10.91 -2.31
C LYS A 576 -19.17 -12.04 -3.34
N GLY A 577 -20.16 -12.13 -4.23
CA GLY A 577 -20.17 -13.16 -5.27
C GLY A 577 -20.76 -12.74 -6.61
N TYR A 578 -20.25 -13.38 -7.68
CA TYR A 578 -20.73 -13.35 -9.05
C TYR A 578 -21.75 -14.48 -9.26
N SER A 579 -22.83 -14.25 -10.00
CA SER A 579 -23.88 -15.24 -10.31
C SER A 579 -24.35 -15.09 -11.76
N VAL A 580 -24.74 -16.20 -12.38
CA VAL A 580 -25.23 -16.30 -13.77
C VAL A 580 -26.75 -16.44 -13.78
N TYR A 581 -27.42 -15.75 -14.71
CA TYR A 581 -28.88 -15.77 -14.88
C TYR A 581 -29.26 -15.98 -16.36
N GLU A 582 -30.46 -16.50 -16.61
CA GLU A 582 -31.09 -16.56 -17.95
C GLU A 582 -31.80 -15.21 -18.19
N GLY A 583 -31.48 -14.50 -19.28
CA GLY A 583 -32.11 -13.22 -19.62
C GLY A 583 -33.45 -13.41 -20.34
N GLY A 584 -34.55 -12.88 -19.80
CA GLY A 584 -35.83 -12.79 -20.49
C GLY A 584 -35.92 -11.54 -21.39
N LYS A 585 -36.64 -11.64 -22.51
CA LYS A 585 -36.99 -10.49 -23.36
C LYS A 585 -37.63 -9.41 -22.46
N ASN A 586 -37.00 -8.23 -22.38
CA ASN A 586 -37.39 -7.06 -21.56
C ASN A 586 -36.80 -6.95 -20.14
N GLY A 587 -35.85 -7.81 -19.76
CA GLY A 587 -35.12 -7.63 -18.49
C GLY A 587 -35.91 -8.01 -17.23
N GLU A 588 -37.03 -8.72 -17.37
CA GLU A 588 -37.66 -9.42 -16.26
C GLU A 588 -36.84 -10.65 -15.86
N GLN A 589 -36.63 -10.83 -14.55
CA GLN A 589 -36.01 -12.03 -14.00
C GLN A 589 -37.03 -13.18 -13.99
N THR A 590 -36.85 -14.17 -14.85
CA THR A 590 -37.41 -15.49 -14.58
C THR A 590 -36.55 -16.13 -13.49
N ALA A 591 -37.14 -16.36 -12.32
CA ALA A 591 -36.50 -16.94 -11.14
C ALA A 591 -36.20 -18.45 -11.31
N GLY A 592 -35.53 -18.84 -12.40
CA GLY A 592 -34.98 -20.18 -12.60
C GLY A 592 -33.50 -20.20 -12.22
N LYS A 593 -33.06 -21.16 -11.39
CA LYS A 593 -31.62 -21.45 -11.24
C LYS A 593 -31.11 -21.98 -12.58
N LEU A 594 -30.25 -21.21 -13.26
CA LEU A 594 -29.56 -21.67 -14.46
C LEU A 594 -28.66 -22.86 -14.10
N SER A 595 -28.85 -24.00 -14.76
CA SER A 595 -27.99 -25.18 -14.56
C SER A 595 -26.65 -25.01 -15.27
N PHE A 596 -25.60 -25.67 -14.79
CA PHE A 596 -24.29 -25.61 -15.43
C PHE A 596 -24.35 -26.07 -16.90
N SER A 597 -25.18 -27.07 -17.22
CA SER A 597 -25.34 -27.54 -18.61
C SER A 597 -25.85 -26.43 -19.53
N LYS A 598 -26.93 -25.75 -19.15
CA LYS A 598 -27.50 -24.65 -19.94
C LYS A 598 -26.53 -23.47 -20.07
N ALA A 599 -25.81 -23.16 -18.98
CA ALA A 599 -24.81 -22.10 -18.99
C ALA A 599 -23.61 -22.44 -19.91
N MET A 600 -23.25 -23.72 -20.00
CA MET A 600 -22.22 -24.22 -20.89
C MET A 600 -22.66 -24.23 -22.35
N ASP A 601 -23.93 -24.52 -22.65
CA ASP A 601 -24.45 -24.47 -24.02
C ASP A 601 -24.37 -23.04 -24.59
N VAL A 602 -24.72 -22.03 -23.78
CA VAL A 602 -24.54 -20.62 -24.17
C VAL A 602 -23.05 -20.25 -24.29
N LEU A 603 -22.18 -20.74 -23.40
CA LEU A 603 -20.74 -20.50 -23.53
C LEU A 603 -20.17 -21.09 -24.82
N ARG A 604 -20.62 -22.28 -25.24
CA ARG A 604 -20.20 -22.92 -26.49
C ARG A 604 -20.60 -22.10 -27.70
N GLU A 605 -21.85 -21.64 -27.75
CA GLU A 605 -22.34 -20.79 -28.83
C GLU A 605 -21.58 -19.45 -28.90
N MET A 606 -21.26 -18.85 -27.74
CA MET A 606 -20.43 -17.65 -27.70
C MET A 606 -18.99 -17.90 -28.20
N LEU A 607 -18.36 -19.03 -27.84
CA LEU A 607 -17.02 -19.36 -28.29
C LEU A 607 -16.98 -19.76 -29.77
N ARG A 608 -18.00 -20.44 -30.28
CA ARG A 608 -18.18 -20.72 -31.72
C ARG A 608 -18.22 -19.46 -32.56
N ALA A 609 -18.90 -18.43 -32.05
CA ALA A 609 -18.96 -17.12 -32.69
C ALA A 609 -17.61 -16.38 -32.72
N VAL A 610 -16.63 -16.82 -31.90
CA VAL A 610 -15.25 -16.32 -31.92
C VAL A 610 -14.37 -17.17 -32.84
N SER A 611 -14.29 -18.48 -32.60
CA SER A 611 -13.70 -19.45 -33.53
C SER A 611 -14.07 -20.88 -33.13
N THR A 612 -14.13 -21.77 -34.13
CA THR A 612 -14.31 -23.21 -33.91
C THR A 612 -13.14 -23.81 -33.11
N GLU A 613 -11.93 -23.27 -33.26
CA GLU A 613 -10.74 -23.71 -32.52
C GLU A 613 -10.83 -23.40 -31.02
N GLU A 614 -11.38 -22.25 -30.62
CA GLU A 614 -11.55 -21.88 -29.21
C GLU A 614 -12.55 -22.77 -28.49
N GLU A 615 -13.64 -23.13 -29.16
CA GLU A 615 -14.59 -24.11 -28.65
C GLU A 615 -13.92 -25.49 -28.53
N GLU A 616 -13.20 -25.96 -29.56
CA GLU A 616 -12.50 -27.24 -29.54
C GLU A 616 -11.44 -27.31 -28.43
N GLN A 617 -10.70 -26.23 -28.19
CA GLN A 617 -9.72 -26.13 -27.11
C GLN A 617 -10.37 -26.24 -25.73
N LEU A 618 -11.52 -25.57 -25.51
CA LEU A 618 -12.26 -25.69 -24.25
C LEU A 618 -12.86 -27.10 -24.08
N LEU A 619 -13.50 -27.65 -25.11
CA LEU A 619 -14.12 -28.98 -25.07
C LEU A 619 -13.10 -30.09 -24.81
N SER A 620 -11.91 -29.98 -25.39
CA SER A 620 -10.76 -30.86 -25.11
C SER A 620 -10.38 -30.82 -23.62
N LEU A 621 -10.33 -29.64 -23.01
CA LEU A 621 -10.01 -29.47 -21.59
C LEU A 621 -11.13 -29.95 -20.65
N LEU A 622 -12.37 -29.98 -21.13
CA LEU A 622 -13.54 -30.46 -20.38
C LEU A 622 -13.78 -31.98 -20.54
N GLY A 623 -13.15 -32.63 -21.53
CA GLY A 623 -13.24 -34.07 -21.78
C GLY A 623 -14.54 -34.52 -22.47
N THR A 624 -15.22 -33.63 -23.18
CA THR A 624 -16.49 -33.91 -23.89
C THR A 624 -16.26 -33.83 -25.40
N GLY A 625 -16.18 -34.96 -26.09
CA GLY A 625 -15.93 -35.01 -27.53
C GLY A 625 -17.21 -35.19 -28.35
N GLU A 626 -17.56 -34.19 -29.16
CA GLU A 626 -18.46 -34.32 -30.33
C GLU A 626 -18.31 -33.09 -31.26
N LYS A 627 -18.39 -33.29 -32.59
CA LYS A 627 -18.37 -32.25 -33.66
C LYS A 627 -19.77 -32.15 -34.31
N PRO A 628 -20.31 -30.97 -34.70
CA PRO A 628 -20.14 -30.44 -36.09
C PRO A 628 -20.26 -28.88 -36.26
N GLY A 629 -19.65 -28.23 -37.28
CA GLY A 629 -20.34 -27.68 -38.49
C GLY A 629 -19.85 -26.24 -38.86
N HIS A 630 -19.78 -25.85 -40.15
CA HIS A 630 -18.98 -24.72 -40.73
C HIS A 630 -19.45 -23.24 -40.60
N SER A 631 -18.43 -22.32 -40.50
CA SER A 631 -18.20 -20.91 -41.00
C SER A 631 -19.17 -19.73 -40.70
N PRO A 632 -18.72 -18.43 -40.68
CA PRO A 632 -17.60 -17.79 -41.42
C PRO A 632 -16.61 -16.89 -40.62
N GLU A 633 -15.53 -16.45 -41.28
CA GLU A 633 -14.45 -15.57 -40.77
C GLU A 633 -14.93 -14.15 -40.38
N LEU A 634 -14.37 -13.60 -39.28
CA LEU A 634 -14.64 -12.25 -38.76
C LEU A 634 -13.33 -11.44 -38.51
N PRO A 635 -13.36 -10.10 -38.66
CA PRO A 635 -12.16 -9.25 -38.71
C PRO A 635 -11.85 -8.54 -37.37
N MET A 636 -11.62 -9.26 -36.27
CA MET A 636 -11.18 -8.67 -34.99
C MET A 636 -10.18 -9.54 -34.22
N PRO A 637 -9.29 -8.95 -33.39
CA PRO A 637 -8.38 -9.72 -32.57
C PRO A 637 -9.10 -10.51 -31.46
N LEU A 638 -8.71 -11.78 -31.29
CA LEU A 638 -9.31 -12.80 -30.42
C LEU A 638 -9.62 -12.37 -28.97
N SER A 639 -8.88 -11.40 -28.42
CA SER A 639 -9.00 -10.98 -27.02
C SER A 639 -10.25 -10.15 -26.71
N ALA A 640 -10.91 -9.57 -27.72
CA ALA A 640 -12.08 -8.71 -27.54
C ALA A 640 -13.43 -9.47 -27.51
N MET A 641 -13.46 -10.74 -27.93
CA MET A 641 -14.70 -11.52 -28.04
C MET A 641 -14.86 -12.63 -27.00
N LEU A 642 -13.83 -12.92 -26.20
CA LEU A 642 -13.91 -13.92 -25.13
C LEU A 642 -14.77 -13.43 -23.96
N PRO A 643 -15.59 -14.30 -23.32
CA PRO A 643 -16.36 -13.93 -22.14
C PRO A 643 -15.46 -13.39 -21.02
N SER A 644 -15.97 -12.41 -20.26
CA SER A 644 -15.19 -11.79 -19.18
C SER A 644 -14.66 -12.85 -18.19
N PRO A 645 -13.50 -12.62 -17.53
CA PRO A 645 -13.04 -13.49 -16.45
C PRO A 645 -14.14 -13.69 -15.39
N GLY A 646 -14.96 -12.69 -15.12
CA GLY A 646 -16.10 -12.79 -14.19
C GLY A 646 -17.12 -13.86 -14.57
N THR A 647 -17.34 -14.09 -15.87
CA THR A 647 -18.23 -15.14 -16.40
C THR A 647 -17.65 -16.53 -16.12
N PHE A 648 -16.36 -16.75 -16.43
CA PHE A 648 -15.68 -18.01 -16.12
C PHE A 648 -15.65 -18.31 -14.62
N HIS A 649 -15.44 -17.30 -13.77
CA HIS A 649 -15.56 -17.49 -12.32
C HIS A 649 -16.95 -17.94 -11.89
N ALA A 650 -18.00 -17.33 -12.44
CA ALA A 650 -19.36 -17.70 -12.10
C ALA A 650 -19.68 -19.14 -12.54
N LEU A 651 -19.16 -19.56 -13.69
CA LEU A 651 -19.26 -20.93 -14.19
C LEU A 651 -18.47 -21.94 -13.35
N ILE A 652 -17.23 -21.65 -12.96
CA ILE A 652 -16.44 -22.51 -12.06
C ILE A 652 -17.17 -22.68 -10.73
N ARG A 653 -17.76 -21.61 -10.19
CA ARG A 653 -18.54 -21.69 -8.95
C ARG A 653 -19.81 -22.52 -9.11
N LEU A 654 -20.49 -22.41 -10.26
CA LEU A 654 -21.67 -23.20 -10.57
C LEU A 654 -21.32 -24.68 -10.74
N ALA A 655 -20.24 -24.99 -11.46
CA ALA A 655 -19.68 -26.33 -11.63
C ALA A 655 -19.36 -26.98 -10.28
N LEU A 656 -18.65 -26.26 -9.40
CA LEU A 656 -18.33 -26.75 -8.05
C LEU A 656 -19.59 -26.98 -7.20
N ARG A 657 -20.60 -26.11 -7.29
CA ARG A 657 -21.89 -26.28 -6.60
C ARG A 657 -22.68 -27.49 -7.10
N GLU A 658 -22.61 -27.77 -8.40
CA GLU A 658 -23.25 -28.92 -9.05
C GLU A 658 -22.39 -30.20 -9.02
N ARG A 659 -21.27 -30.19 -8.28
CA ARG A 659 -20.33 -31.32 -8.14
C ARG A 659 -19.63 -31.75 -9.45
N ARG A 660 -19.56 -30.84 -10.43
CA ARG A 660 -18.89 -31.01 -11.74
C ARG A 660 -17.44 -30.54 -11.68
N VAL A 661 -16.61 -31.25 -10.89
CA VAL A 661 -15.25 -30.77 -10.54
C VAL A 661 -14.27 -30.87 -11.71
N ASN A 662 -14.44 -31.83 -12.62
CA ASN A 662 -13.58 -31.93 -13.81
C ASN A 662 -13.82 -30.75 -14.76
N GLU A 663 -15.07 -30.30 -14.87
CA GLU A 663 -15.44 -29.14 -15.67
C GLU A 663 -14.98 -27.84 -15.02
N ALA A 664 -15.04 -27.75 -13.69
CA ALA A 664 -14.42 -26.65 -12.94
C ALA A 664 -12.89 -26.58 -13.16
N LEU A 665 -12.23 -27.74 -13.20
CA LEU A 665 -10.80 -27.86 -13.50
C LEU A 665 -10.48 -27.48 -14.95
N GLY A 666 -11.29 -27.91 -15.92
CA GLY A 666 -11.13 -27.57 -17.34
C GLY A 666 -11.32 -26.07 -17.59
N LEU A 667 -12.34 -25.45 -16.98
CA LEU A 667 -12.53 -23.99 -17.02
C LEU A 667 -11.36 -23.22 -16.39
N LEU A 668 -10.83 -23.70 -15.26
CA LEU A 668 -9.66 -23.09 -14.62
C LEU A 668 -8.38 -23.25 -15.46
N ALA A 669 -8.19 -24.40 -16.10
CA ALA A 669 -7.07 -24.65 -17.01
C ALA A 669 -7.17 -23.78 -18.28
N TYR A 670 -8.38 -23.59 -18.81
CA TYR A 670 -8.65 -22.69 -19.92
C TYR A 670 -8.33 -21.24 -19.54
N MET A 671 -8.83 -20.75 -18.40
CA MET A 671 -8.49 -19.42 -17.88
C MET A 671 -6.97 -19.22 -17.72
N ARG A 672 -6.25 -20.23 -17.23
CA ARG A 672 -4.78 -20.18 -17.12
C ARG A 672 -4.11 -20.03 -18.49
N ARG A 673 -4.51 -20.84 -19.48
CA ARG A 673 -3.93 -20.81 -20.84
C ARG A 673 -4.16 -19.47 -21.54
N LYS A 674 -5.28 -18.81 -21.24
CA LYS A 674 -5.63 -17.49 -21.78
C LYS A 674 -5.21 -16.33 -20.87
N GLU A 675 -4.36 -16.58 -19.87
CA GLU A 675 -3.82 -15.59 -18.92
C GLU A 675 -4.92 -14.74 -18.22
N MET A 676 -6.10 -15.32 -18.02
CA MET A 676 -7.22 -14.63 -17.37
C MET A 676 -6.99 -14.50 -15.87
N ASN A 677 -7.36 -13.35 -15.30
CA ASN A 677 -7.33 -13.12 -13.86
C ASN A 677 -8.16 -14.18 -13.11
N VAL A 678 -7.64 -14.71 -11.99
CA VAL A 678 -8.34 -15.71 -11.15
C VAL A 678 -8.44 -15.25 -9.68
N PHE A 679 -9.65 -15.25 -9.10
CA PHE A 679 -9.96 -14.80 -7.75
C PHE A 679 -9.95 -15.95 -6.72
N ALA A 680 -8.76 -16.29 -6.24
CA ALA A 680 -8.45 -17.48 -5.43
C ALA A 680 -9.36 -17.73 -4.21
N ARG A 681 -9.60 -16.71 -3.38
CA ARG A 681 -10.23 -16.90 -2.06
C ARG A 681 -11.62 -17.52 -2.12
N SER A 682 -12.43 -17.09 -3.09
CA SER A 682 -13.82 -17.54 -3.22
C SER A 682 -13.96 -18.94 -3.80
N LEU A 683 -13.02 -19.34 -4.66
CA LEU A 683 -12.99 -20.67 -5.27
C LEU A 683 -12.50 -21.71 -4.27
N ALA A 684 -11.50 -21.36 -3.45
CA ALA A 684 -11.01 -22.22 -2.38
C ALA A 684 -12.06 -22.50 -1.29
N GLU A 685 -12.92 -21.52 -0.98
CA GLU A 685 -14.04 -21.69 -0.03
C GLU A 685 -15.12 -22.67 -0.56
N LEU A 686 -15.38 -22.68 -1.88
CA LEU A 686 -16.33 -23.60 -2.51
C LEU A 686 -15.75 -25.01 -2.70
N ALA A 687 -14.45 -25.12 -2.97
CA ALA A 687 -13.77 -26.41 -2.97
C ALA A 687 -13.82 -27.08 -1.59
N ALA A 688 -13.87 -26.30 -0.50
CA ALA A 688 -14.03 -26.79 0.85
C ALA A 688 -15.48 -27.13 1.25
N ASP A 689 -16.46 -27.07 0.33
CA ASP A 689 -17.86 -27.42 0.62
C ASP A 689 -17.98 -28.91 1.04
N PRO A 690 -18.71 -29.22 2.14
CA PRO A 690 -18.98 -30.59 2.59
C PRO A 690 -19.52 -31.53 1.50
N LYS A 691 -20.21 -31.00 0.50
CA LYS A 691 -20.80 -31.76 -0.60
C LYS A 691 -19.81 -32.08 -1.72
N VAL A 692 -18.63 -31.45 -1.74
CA VAL A 692 -17.55 -31.75 -2.70
C VAL A 692 -16.67 -32.87 -2.11
N PRO A 693 -16.42 -33.95 -2.87
CA PRO A 693 -15.56 -35.05 -2.42
C PRO A 693 -14.15 -34.53 -2.08
N PRO A 694 -13.59 -34.86 -0.88
CA PRO A 694 -12.31 -34.32 -0.44
C PRO A 694 -11.16 -34.54 -1.43
N ARG A 695 -11.12 -35.69 -2.12
CA ARG A 695 -10.11 -35.98 -3.15
C ARG A 695 -10.18 -35.01 -4.35
N LEU A 696 -11.39 -34.64 -4.78
CA LEU A 696 -11.60 -33.71 -5.89
C LEU A 696 -11.34 -32.26 -5.48
N ALA A 697 -11.69 -31.89 -4.25
CA ALA A 697 -11.34 -30.60 -3.66
C ALA A 697 -9.82 -30.37 -3.61
N ILE A 698 -9.05 -31.41 -3.25
CA ILE A 698 -7.59 -31.35 -3.22
C ILE A 698 -7.02 -31.19 -4.61
N LYS A 699 -7.52 -31.94 -5.59
CA LYS A 699 -7.10 -31.80 -6.99
C LYS A 699 -7.35 -30.38 -7.52
N PHE A 700 -8.50 -29.78 -7.19
CA PHE A 700 -8.83 -28.41 -7.55
C PHE A 700 -7.92 -27.37 -6.87
N LEU A 701 -7.68 -27.50 -5.57
CA LEU A 701 -6.74 -26.63 -4.85
C LEU A 701 -5.29 -26.79 -5.33
N HIS A 702 -4.89 -28.00 -5.71
CA HIS A 702 -3.58 -28.27 -6.27
C HIS A 702 -3.37 -27.51 -7.59
N GLU A 703 -4.35 -27.55 -8.50
CA GLU A 703 -4.28 -26.77 -9.75
C GLU A 703 -4.29 -25.26 -9.51
N MET A 704 -5.03 -24.78 -8.50
CA MET A 704 -4.94 -23.38 -8.08
C MET A 704 -3.54 -22.99 -7.59
N GLU A 705 -2.90 -23.82 -6.76
CA GLU A 705 -1.55 -23.53 -6.27
C GLU A 705 -0.51 -23.58 -7.41
N ARG A 706 -0.70 -24.45 -8.42
CA ARG A 706 0.15 -24.53 -9.63
C ARG A 706 0.06 -23.29 -10.52
N ILE A 707 -0.96 -22.45 -10.36
CA ILE A 707 -1.10 -21.14 -11.04
C ILE A 707 -0.76 -19.97 -10.12
N GLY A 708 -0.04 -20.21 -9.02
CA GLY A 708 0.41 -19.17 -8.11
C GLY A 708 -0.68 -18.65 -7.16
N LEU A 709 -1.78 -19.39 -6.99
CA LEU A 709 -2.89 -18.99 -6.12
C LEU A 709 -2.92 -19.84 -4.84
N PRO A 710 -2.29 -19.39 -3.74
CA PRO A 710 -2.16 -20.19 -2.54
C PRO A 710 -3.51 -20.40 -1.84
N ALA A 711 -3.81 -21.65 -1.49
CA ALA A 711 -4.93 -21.95 -0.60
C ALA A 711 -4.57 -21.50 0.83
N SER A 712 -5.57 -21.01 1.58
CA SER A 712 -5.31 -20.65 2.97
C SER A 712 -5.00 -21.89 3.80
N GLN A 713 -4.03 -21.79 4.72
CA GLN A 713 -3.63 -22.89 5.61
C GLN A 713 -4.81 -23.46 6.43
N HIS A 714 -5.81 -22.62 6.72
CA HIS A 714 -7.02 -23.01 7.45
C HIS A 714 -7.96 -23.88 6.60
N LEU A 715 -8.06 -23.63 5.29
CA LEU A 715 -8.85 -24.44 4.36
C LEU A 715 -8.18 -25.80 4.10
N LEU A 716 -6.84 -25.81 4.00
CA LEU A 716 -6.06 -27.04 3.90
C LEU A 716 -6.24 -27.92 5.14
N HIS A 717 -6.15 -27.33 6.34
CA HIS A 717 -6.40 -28.04 7.60
C HIS A 717 -7.82 -28.61 7.67
N PHE A 718 -8.83 -27.85 7.25
CA PHE A 718 -10.22 -28.30 7.22
C PHE A 718 -10.42 -29.52 6.30
N LEU A 719 -9.78 -29.53 5.12
CA LEU A 719 -9.83 -30.66 4.19
C LEU A 719 -9.10 -31.90 4.73
N VAL A 720 -7.97 -31.73 5.43
CA VAL A 720 -7.27 -32.82 6.12
C VAL A 720 -8.15 -33.45 7.19
N VAL A 721 -8.87 -32.65 7.98
CA VAL A 721 -9.82 -33.14 9.00
C VAL A 721 -10.99 -33.90 8.35
N ARG A 722 -11.50 -33.43 7.21
CA ARG A 722 -12.57 -34.13 6.45
C ARG A 722 -12.09 -35.44 5.84
N LEU A 723 -10.86 -35.49 5.32
CA LEU A 723 -10.24 -36.74 4.86
C LEU A 723 -10.04 -37.72 6.02
N ALA A 724 -9.76 -37.20 7.21
CA ALA A 724 -9.59 -37.96 8.45
C ALA A 724 -10.90 -38.51 9.04
N GLY A 725 -12.04 -38.36 8.35
CA GLY A 725 -13.31 -39.00 8.76
C GLY A 725 -13.86 -38.50 10.10
N LEU A 726 -13.31 -37.42 10.65
CA LEU A 726 -13.75 -36.81 11.89
C LEU A 726 -15.02 -35.99 11.63
N GLU A 727 -16.13 -36.37 12.26
CA GLU A 727 -17.35 -35.56 12.25
C GLU A 727 -17.11 -34.25 12.99
N LEU A 728 -17.00 -33.15 12.24
CA LEU A 728 -17.17 -31.83 12.82
C LEU A 728 -18.67 -31.60 13.02
N PRO A 729 -19.10 -30.97 14.14
CA PRO A 729 -20.50 -30.67 14.36
C PRO A 729 -21.07 -29.93 13.14
N GLU A 730 -22.18 -30.41 12.59
CA GLU A 730 -22.82 -29.74 11.46
C GLU A 730 -23.04 -28.26 11.82
N PRO A 731 -22.57 -27.32 10.99
CA PRO A 731 -22.75 -25.92 11.27
C PRO A 731 -24.23 -25.61 11.08
N ARG A 732 -25.00 -25.51 12.19
CA ARG A 732 -26.37 -24.98 12.19
C ARG A 732 -26.40 -23.60 11.53
N GLY A 733 -26.63 -23.58 10.21
CA GLY A 733 -26.82 -22.41 9.36
C GLY A 733 -25.63 -21.45 9.16
N ARG A 734 -24.38 -21.73 9.58
CA ARG A 734 -23.24 -20.75 9.55
C ARG A 734 -22.10 -21.10 8.57
N CYS A 735 -21.44 -20.08 8.00
CA CYS A 735 -20.26 -20.22 7.13
C CYS A 735 -19.12 -20.97 7.86
N ALA A 736 -18.61 -22.05 7.24
CA ALA A 736 -17.55 -22.92 7.78
C ALA A 736 -16.31 -22.14 8.25
N VAL A 737 -15.95 -21.05 7.55
CA VAL A 737 -14.81 -20.17 7.88
C VAL A 737 -14.99 -19.46 9.22
N GLY A 738 -16.21 -19.02 9.54
CA GLY A 738 -16.55 -18.37 10.81
C GLY A 738 -16.69 -19.33 12.00
N PHE A 739 -16.88 -20.62 11.72
CA PHE A 739 -16.92 -21.68 12.72
C PHE A 739 -15.50 -22.12 13.10
N VAL A 740 -14.65 -22.42 12.11
CA VAL A 740 -13.23 -22.77 12.31
C VAL A 740 -12.47 -21.63 12.98
N ARG A 741 -12.69 -20.37 12.58
CA ARG A 741 -12.07 -19.20 13.25
C ARG A 741 -12.50 -19.02 14.71
N ARG A 742 -13.72 -19.40 15.08
CA ARG A 742 -14.21 -19.32 16.46
C ARG A 742 -13.72 -20.48 17.31
N LEU A 743 -13.67 -21.69 16.76
CA LEU A 743 -13.03 -22.85 17.40
C LEU A 743 -11.54 -22.56 17.69
N CYS A 744 -10.80 -21.99 16.73
CA CYS A 744 -9.40 -21.60 16.94
C CYS A 744 -9.21 -20.38 17.86
N ARG A 745 -10.24 -19.53 18.06
CA ARG A 745 -10.19 -18.41 19.02
C ARG A 745 -10.53 -18.84 20.44
N ARG A 746 -11.51 -19.73 20.63
CA ARG A 746 -11.86 -20.29 21.95
C ARG A 746 -10.71 -21.10 22.55
N SER A 747 -9.97 -21.86 21.73
CA SER A 747 -8.83 -22.65 22.22
C SER A 747 -7.58 -21.83 22.61
N ARG A 748 -7.56 -20.51 22.38
CA ARG A 748 -6.48 -19.62 22.84
C ARG A 748 -6.78 -18.99 24.20
N GLN A 749 -8.02 -19.10 24.69
CA GLN A 749 -8.45 -18.47 25.94
C GLN A 749 -8.65 -19.47 27.10
N GLU A 750 -8.68 -20.77 26.83
CA GLU A 750 -8.78 -21.81 27.87
C GLU A 750 -7.62 -22.80 27.72
N GLU A 751 -6.53 -22.57 28.46
CA GLU A 751 -5.55 -23.62 28.74
C GLU A 751 -6.18 -24.60 29.74
N GLY A 752 -6.77 -25.71 29.26
CA GLY A 752 -7.18 -26.80 30.17
C GLY A 752 -8.30 -27.74 29.70
N THR A 753 -9.11 -27.40 28.71
CA THR A 753 -10.29 -28.22 28.38
C THR A 753 -10.01 -29.20 27.22
N ALA A 754 -9.85 -30.48 27.54
CA ALA A 754 -9.81 -31.56 26.56
C ALA A 754 -11.11 -31.59 25.73
N MET A 755 -11.01 -31.43 24.40
CA MET A 755 -12.15 -31.62 23.50
C MET A 755 -12.43 -33.12 23.32
N TYR A 756 -13.45 -33.63 24.00
CA TYR A 756 -14.02 -34.93 23.66
C TYR A 756 -14.91 -34.80 22.41
N PHE A 757 -14.52 -35.45 21.32
CA PHE A 757 -15.38 -35.65 20.15
C PHE A 757 -16.33 -36.82 20.44
N ARG A 758 -17.66 -36.58 20.45
CA ARG A 758 -18.67 -37.65 20.46
C ARG A 758 -18.90 -38.13 19.03
N SER A 759 -18.84 -39.45 18.81
CA SER A 759 -19.27 -40.08 17.56
C SER A 759 -20.79 -39.96 17.42
N GLY A 760 -21.28 -39.42 16.30
CA GLY A 760 -22.67 -39.60 15.90
C GLY A 760 -22.99 -41.08 15.65
N ASN A 761 -24.24 -41.45 15.92
CA ASN A 761 -24.78 -42.81 15.89
C ASN A 761 -24.52 -43.57 14.58
N SER A 762 -23.41 -44.29 14.47
CA SER A 762 -23.32 -45.61 13.83
C SER A 762 -22.01 -46.26 14.26
N GLY A 763 -22.09 -47.48 14.81
CA GLY A 763 -20.98 -48.19 15.46
C GLY A 763 -19.87 -48.70 14.53
N ASN A 764 -19.58 -48.02 13.41
CA ASN A 764 -18.45 -48.37 12.56
C ASN A 764 -17.31 -47.37 12.74
N LYS A 765 -16.26 -47.79 13.47
CA LYS A 765 -14.96 -47.12 13.42
C LYS A 765 -14.47 -47.11 11.97
N VAL A 766 -14.52 -45.95 11.31
CA VAL A 766 -13.85 -45.78 10.02
C VAL A 766 -12.35 -45.72 10.30
N HIS A 767 -11.69 -46.87 10.23
CA HIS A 767 -10.23 -46.96 10.27
C HIS A 767 -9.66 -46.33 9.01
N ILE A 768 -9.02 -45.17 9.14
CA ILE A 768 -8.23 -44.59 8.06
C ILE A 768 -6.86 -45.22 8.12
N THR A 769 -6.55 -46.01 7.10
CA THR A 769 -5.21 -46.56 6.94
C THR A 769 -4.27 -45.42 6.55
N GLY A 770 -3.08 -45.35 7.17
CA GLY A 770 -2.04 -44.38 6.80
C GLY A 770 -1.67 -44.40 5.30
N ALA A 771 -1.96 -45.51 4.63
CA ALA A 771 -1.86 -45.65 3.17
C ALA A 771 -2.79 -44.69 2.39
N THR A 772 -4.00 -44.41 2.89
CA THR A 772 -4.97 -43.54 2.19
C THR A 772 -4.56 -42.05 2.27
N LEU A 773 -4.02 -41.62 3.40
CA LEU A 773 -3.49 -40.27 3.60
C LEU A 773 -2.21 -40.06 2.79
N ALA A 774 -1.30 -41.05 2.80
CA ALA A 774 -0.06 -41.02 2.01
C ALA A 774 -0.33 -40.91 0.50
N ARG A 775 -1.32 -41.66 -0.01
CA ARG A 775 -1.70 -41.63 -1.44
C ARG A 775 -2.31 -40.31 -1.89
N CYS A 776 -2.91 -39.52 -0.98
CA CYS A 776 -3.45 -38.20 -1.29
C CYS A 776 -2.38 -37.10 -1.26
N ILE A 777 -1.39 -37.21 -0.35
CA ILE A 777 -0.28 -36.26 -0.26
C ILE A 777 0.73 -36.49 -1.40
N SER A 778 0.92 -37.75 -1.84
CA SER A 778 1.76 -38.08 -2.99
C SER A 778 1.21 -37.57 -4.33
N MET A 779 -0.04 -37.11 -4.37
CA MET A 779 -0.64 -36.45 -5.53
C MET A 779 -0.37 -34.93 -5.58
N ALA A 780 0.29 -34.36 -4.57
CA ALA A 780 0.70 -32.95 -4.54
C ALA A 780 2.18 -32.79 -4.95
N SER A 781 2.49 -31.71 -5.70
CA SER A 781 3.87 -31.38 -6.12
C SER A 781 4.83 -31.31 -4.92
N PRO A 782 6.10 -31.75 -5.05
CA PRO A 782 7.11 -31.72 -3.98
C PRO A 782 7.25 -30.37 -3.26
N ASP A 783 7.08 -29.27 -3.99
CA ASP A 783 7.20 -27.90 -3.48
C ASP A 783 6.13 -27.55 -2.43
N LEU A 784 5.04 -28.32 -2.38
CA LEU A 784 3.90 -28.09 -1.51
C LEU A 784 3.93 -28.98 -0.26
N TRP A 785 4.83 -29.98 -0.22
CA TRP A 785 4.97 -30.92 0.90
C TRP A 785 5.22 -30.24 2.26
N PRO A 786 6.00 -29.14 2.38
CA PRO A 786 6.18 -28.46 3.67
C PRO A 786 4.90 -27.84 4.23
N ARG A 787 3.94 -27.44 3.37
CA ARG A 787 2.67 -26.84 3.79
C ARG A 787 1.66 -27.92 4.18
N TRP A 788 1.62 -29.02 3.43
CA TRP A 788 0.83 -30.21 3.78
C TRP A 788 1.34 -30.92 5.03
N GLY A 789 2.66 -31.09 5.17
CA GLY A 789 3.29 -31.67 6.35
C GLY A 789 3.00 -30.88 7.63
N ARG A 790 3.04 -29.54 7.56
CA ARG A 790 2.62 -28.68 8.69
C ARG A 790 1.14 -28.83 9.02
N ALA A 791 0.25 -28.93 8.02
CA ALA A 791 -1.17 -29.13 8.26
C ALA A 791 -1.47 -30.49 8.93
N VAL A 792 -0.75 -31.54 8.53
CA VAL A 792 -0.81 -32.89 9.12
C VAL A 792 -0.24 -32.91 10.55
N GLY A 793 0.88 -32.23 10.81
CA GLY A 793 1.44 -32.11 12.16
C GLY A 793 0.51 -31.39 13.14
N ILE A 794 -0.21 -30.36 12.68
CA ILE A 794 -1.22 -29.67 13.48
C ILE A 794 -2.43 -30.57 13.74
N TRP A 795 -2.83 -31.41 12.79
CA TRP A 795 -3.89 -32.42 12.98
C TRP A 795 -3.47 -33.44 14.04
N ALA A 796 -2.30 -34.07 13.88
CA ALA A 796 -1.75 -35.07 14.80
C ALA A 796 -1.67 -34.58 16.25
N LYS A 797 -1.18 -33.35 16.45
CA LYS A 797 -1.10 -32.72 17.78
C LYS A 797 -2.48 -32.51 18.43
N ARG A 798 -3.56 -32.47 17.66
CA ARG A 798 -4.92 -32.13 18.10
C ARG A 798 -5.86 -33.33 18.25
N SER A 799 -5.61 -34.45 17.57
CA SER A 799 -6.47 -35.65 17.63
C SER A 799 -6.11 -36.63 18.77
N GLN A 800 -5.09 -36.35 19.58
CA GLN A 800 -4.57 -37.24 20.65
C GLN A 800 -4.20 -38.66 20.15
N GLU A 801 -4.09 -38.87 18.84
CA GLU A 801 -3.61 -40.14 18.29
C GLU A 801 -2.11 -40.28 18.51
N ASP A 802 -1.65 -41.53 18.65
CA ASP A 802 -0.25 -41.86 18.79
C ASP A 802 0.57 -41.26 17.62
N ALA A 803 1.57 -40.45 17.97
CA ALA A 803 2.46 -39.74 17.05
C ALA A 803 3.13 -40.67 16.02
N SER A 804 3.14 -41.98 16.30
CA SER A 804 3.65 -43.02 15.43
C SER A 804 2.89 -43.16 14.09
N VAL A 805 1.62 -42.75 13.97
CA VAL A 805 0.83 -42.86 12.71
C VAL A 805 1.16 -41.74 11.72
N PRO A 806 1.12 -40.44 12.09
CA PRO A 806 1.56 -39.34 11.23
C PRO A 806 3.04 -39.44 10.87
N PHE A 807 3.90 -39.85 11.82
CA PHE A 807 5.32 -40.03 11.59
C PHE A 807 5.61 -41.14 10.58
N ARG A 808 4.97 -42.31 10.71
CA ARG A 808 5.13 -43.42 9.74
C ARG A 808 4.58 -43.09 8.35
N ALA A 809 3.51 -42.29 8.25
CA ALA A 809 3.01 -41.78 6.98
C ALA A 809 3.98 -40.78 6.33
N LEU A 810 4.65 -39.94 7.12
CA LEU A 810 5.69 -39.02 6.66
C LEU A 810 6.96 -39.76 6.21
N MET A 811 7.40 -40.78 6.95
CA MET A 811 8.61 -41.58 6.64
C MET A 811 8.46 -42.43 5.37
N LYS A 812 7.25 -42.92 5.06
CA LYS A 812 6.95 -43.52 3.75
C LYS A 812 6.96 -42.49 2.61
N LEU A 813 6.60 -41.23 2.89
CA LEU A 813 6.53 -40.15 1.90
C LEU A 813 7.92 -39.70 1.41
N ILE A 814 8.93 -39.76 2.28
CA ILE A 814 10.33 -39.42 1.96
C ILE A 814 11.18 -40.64 1.55
N GLY A 815 10.54 -41.80 1.34
CA GLY A 815 11.21 -43.01 0.81
C GLY A 815 12.08 -43.78 1.80
N VAL A 816 12.04 -43.49 3.10
CA VAL A 816 12.96 -44.06 4.10
C VAL A 816 12.55 -45.45 4.61
N MET A 817 11.29 -45.88 4.40
CA MET A 817 10.82 -47.22 4.79
C MET A 817 10.26 -48.00 3.59
N GLN A 818 10.97 -49.03 3.13
CA GLN A 818 10.46 -50.06 2.22
C GLN A 818 10.10 -51.33 3.01
N ASP A 819 8.85 -51.79 2.83
CA ASP A 819 8.31 -53.11 3.20
C ASP A 819 8.63 -53.71 4.59
N CYS A 820 7.91 -53.25 5.62
CA CYS A 820 7.71 -54.05 6.83
C CYS A 820 6.22 -54.32 7.09
N ARG A 821 5.85 -55.60 7.20
CA ARG A 821 4.48 -56.06 7.52
C ARG A 821 4.06 -55.57 8.92
N MET A 822 2.82 -55.09 9.02
CA MET A 822 2.31 -54.18 10.07
C MET A 822 2.24 -54.72 11.51
N SER A 823 2.74 -55.91 11.85
CA SER A 823 2.41 -56.56 13.13
C SER A 823 3.51 -56.59 14.21
N ARG A 824 4.75 -56.14 13.98
CA ARG A 824 5.85 -56.36 14.96
C ARG A 824 6.88 -55.23 15.16
N CYS A 825 6.48 -53.96 15.14
CA CYS A 825 7.37 -52.89 15.62
C CYS A 825 6.70 -52.11 16.75
N ARG A 826 7.09 -52.42 18.00
CA ARG A 826 6.92 -51.52 19.15
C ARG A 826 8.12 -50.57 19.15
N VAL A 827 7.85 -49.27 19.01
CA VAL A 827 8.83 -48.23 19.28
C VAL A 827 8.66 -47.85 20.74
N ASN A 828 9.67 -48.08 21.57
CA ASN A 828 9.71 -47.53 22.92
C ASN A 828 10.11 -46.05 22.83
N THR A 829 9.24 -45.21 23.38
CA THR A 829 9.32 -43.78 23.73
C THR A 829 10.20 -42.88 22.86
#